data_AF-A0A1Z4I9J0-F1
#
_entry.id   AF-A0A1Z4I9J0-F1
#
_cell.length_a   1.000
_cell.length_b   1.000
_cell.length_c   1.000
_cell.angle_alpha   90.00
_cell.angle_beta   90.00
_cell.angle_gamma   90.00
#
_symmetry.space_group_name_H-M   'P 1'
#
loop_
_entity.id
_entity.type
_entity.pdbx_description
1 polymer ?
#
loop_
_entity_poly.entity_id
_entity_poly.type
_entity_poly.pdbx_seq_one_letter_code
_entity_poly.pdbx_strand_id
1 'polypeptide(L)'
;MAGISWLHLSDWHQKGQDFDRDVVRDALINDIRKREKISPDLAKIDFIIFSGDVAYSGKKEEYEAAQKYLFDPVLEATGLPIERLFIIPGNHDIDRDAFELLSNSILKPFESNEQVNRWLTDNKKRDRLREPFEAYREFVTQYTHQTQPDYSSIRKLYINGKRVGLLGLNSALMAGRNKSPSGEVKDYGELIVGEPQFYDALKQLASFELRIAVLHHPLGWLAGFEQDLIRKRLQDKDGCHFLLCGHQHESEVYQVAGTTGNCVTIPAGSSYSNRDYHNGYNFVHLNLENSNGTVYLRRWSDKRNQWIKDIESAEDDGQVNFLLPQKEVVSLPPIPNESQGKRLTFEQDVKLKDHFTTLVAKLRSGLVVPFLGADINLCDRPKKPNEISYPWGWEPSNDYPPTNVELAAYLDKSQEYLKTVRCPLCDTETLPSDCPMMAAIVTKVTRLDLQHVSQYLNVRLQGEETINQAINEISQHKYTPNCVHRFFAQFPRLMNERGYSSRIKTGVGSEATRYQLLVTTNFDSTLEQAFLEAKQPFDLVSYTVADENNDGQIFKQFVHQKFDHQTDKDQESPVVPQGEKEAIIPGTAPENLDFSLNERPVILKLYGPTEGQDIHRKSFAITEDHFIDYLAYGDSNPIHILPIPLLNKLKISHIWFLGYSLRYWHQRVILHRFWPQTEEIRRTWWAIHPKPGTLDKELWRANHVDLISEMSLENYLNELNKRL
;
A
#
# COMPACT_ATOMS: atom_id res chain seq x y z
N MET A 1 -10.78 -3.28 28.76
CA MET A 1 -9.50 -2.96 29.43
C MET A 1 -8.63 -2.18 28.46
N ALA A 2 -8.30 -0.93 28.79
CA ALA A 2 -7.50 -0.05 27.95
C ALA A 2 -6.01 -0.21 28.30
N GLY A 3 -5.39 -1.31 27.87
CA GLY A 3 -3.97 -1.57 28.08
C GLY A 3 -3.28 -2.10 26.83
N ILE A 4 -1.95 -2.00 26.77
CA ILE A 4 -1.15 -2.50 25.65
C ILE A 4 -0.27 -3.63 26.17
N SER A 5 -0.36 -4.81 25.56
CA SER A 5 0.43 -5.97 25.96
C SER A 5 1.32 -6.46 24.84
N TRP A 6 2.56 -6.87 25.13
CA TRP A 6 3.41 -7.56 24.16
C TRP A 6 4.14 -8.76 24.76
N LEU A 7 4.51 -9.68 23.88
CA LEU A 7 5.42 -10.80 24.16
C LEU A 7 6.82 -10.41 23.68
N HIS A 8 7.84 -10.59 24.52
CA HIS A 8 9.24 -10.31 24.19
C HIS A 8 10.06 -11.59 24.29
N LEU A 9 10.57 -12.03 23.14
CA LEU A 9 11.42 -13.19 22.95
C LEU A 9 12.78 -12.74 22.41
N SER A 10 13.80 -13.57 22.57
CA SER A 10 15.15 -13.35 22.05
C SER A 10 15.95 -14.65 22.05
N ASP A 11 17.09 -14.68 21.34
CA ASP A 11 18.15 -15.68 21.50
C ASP A 11 17.61 -17.12 21.41
N TRP A 12 17.14 -17.48 20.20
CA TRP A 12 16.64 -18.81 19.87
C TRP A 12 17.73 -19.71 19.29
N HIS A 13 18.71 -19.10 18.60
CA HIS A 13 19.87 -19.76 18.01
C HIS A 13 19.50 -21.01 17.20
N GLN A 14 18.53 -20.88 16.28
CA GLN A 14 18.07 -21.99 15.47
C GLN A 14 19.26 -22.63 14.74
N LYS A 15 19.37 -23.94 14.94
CA LYS A 15 20.31 -24.85 14.28
C LYS A 15 19.49 -25.97 13.63
N GLY A 16 20.13 -26.97 13.03
CA GLY A 16 19.47 -28.22 12.64
C GLY A 16 18.65 -28.88 13.77
N GLN A 17 18.11 -30.07 13.50
CA GLN A 17 17.24 -30.77 14.45
C GLN A 17 17.88 -30.93 15.83
N ASP A 18 17.13 -30.55 16.86
CA ASP A 18 17.54 -30.60 18.26
C ASP A 18 16.31 -30.97 19.10
N PHE A 19 16.32 -32.19 19.64
CA PHE A 19 15.19 -32.72 20.42
C PHE A 19 14.96 -31.92 21.70
N ASP A 20 16.02 -31.44 22.35
CA ASP A 20 15.90 -30.68 23.58
C ASP A 20 15.28 -29.30 23.33
N ARG A 21 15.58 -28.70 22.18
CA ARG A 21 14.91 -27.49 21.69
C ARG A 21 13.42 -27.73 21.49
N ASP A 22 13.04 -28.85 20.88
CA ASP A 22 11.63 -29.20 20.68
C ASP A 22 10.87 -29.29 22.02
N VAL A 23 11.49 -29.88 23.05
CA VAL A 23 10.89 -29.98 24.40
C VAL A 23 10.67 -28.59 25.01
N VAL A 24 11.70 -27.72 24.98
CA VAL A 24 11.60 -26.35 25.53
C VAL A 24 10.59 -25.51 24.74
N ARG A 25 10.59 -25.64 23.40
CA ARG A 25 9.65 -24.99 22.50
C ARG A 25 8.21 -25.36 22.84
N ASP A 26 7.89 -26.65 22.88
CA ASP A 26 6.50 -27.10 23.02
C ASP A 26 5.92 -26.62 24.36
N ALA A 27 6.76 -26.60 25.40
CA ALA A 27 6.40 -26.00 26.66
C ALA A 27 6.23 -24.48 26.58
N LEU A 28 7.07 -23.77 25.81
CA LEU A 28 6.98 -22.31 25.59
C LEU A 28 5.64 -21.96 24.93
N ILE A 29 5.30 -22.65 23.84
CA ILE A 29 4.03 -22.45 23.13
C ILE A 29 2.84 -22.73 24.06
N ASN A 30 2.92 -23.77 24.88
CA ASN A 30 1.88 -24.07 25.86
C ASN A 30 1.74 -23.01 26.96
N ASP A 31 2.84 -22.42 27.44
CA ASP A 31 2.81 -21.32 28.42
C ASP A 31 2.21 -20.06 27.79
N ILE A 32 2.57 -19.73 26.55
CA ILE A 32 1.97 -18.62 25.78
C ILE A 32 0.47 -18.82 25.56
N ARG A 33 0.01 -20.03 25.26
CA ARG A 33 -1.43 -20.34 25.14
C ARG A 33 -2.16 -20.17 26.48
N LYS A 34 -1.48 -20.42 27.60
CA LYS A 34 -2.03 -20.34 28.96
C LYS A 34 -1.78 -18.99 29.66
N ARG A 35 -1.27 -17.99 28.94
CA ARG A 35 -0.90 -16.67 29.47
C ARG A 35 -1.98 -15.96 30.31
N GLU A 36 -3.27 -16.19 30.01
CA GLU A 36 -4.39 -15.68 30.81
C GLU A 36 -4.33 -16.14 32.28
N LYS A 37 -3.75 -17.33 32.54
CA LYS A 37 -3.55 -17.87 33.89
C LYS A 37 -2.37 -17.21 34.62
N ILE A 38 -1.45 -16.60 33.88
CA ILE A 38 -0.37 -15.79 34.46
C ILE A 38 -0.96 -14.47 34.94
N SER A 39 -1.71 -13.79 34.06
CA SER A 39 -2.51 -12.61 34.41
C SER A 39 -3.66 -12.43 33.42
N PRO A 40 -4.87 -12.03 33.86
CA PRO A 40 -5.97 -11.69 32.97
C PRO A 40 -5.62 -10.59 31.95
N ASP A 41 -4.71 -9.68 32.30
CA ASP A 41 -4.23 -8.60 31.43
C ASP A 41 -3.45 -9.11 30.21
N LEU A 42 -2.97 -10.35 30.26
CA LEU A 42 -2.26 -11.02 29.17
C LEU A 42 -3.18 -11.83 28.26
N ALA A 43 -4.50 -11.87 28.52
CA ALA A 43 -5.44 -12.58 27.66
C ALA A 43 -5.33 -12.12 26.20
N LYS A 44 -5.13 -10.82 25.99
CA LYS A 44 -4.81 -10.22 24.70
C LYS A 44 -3.34 -9.81 24.66
N ILE A 45 -2.63 -10.24 23.62
CA ILE A 45 -1.31 -9.72 23.23
C ILE A 45 -1.52 -8.88 21.98
N ASP A 46 -0.91 -7.70 21.90
CA ASP A 46 -1.10 -6.77 20.77
C ASP A 46 0.02 -6.87 19.72
N PHE A 47 1.22 -7.28 20.12
CA PHE A 47 2.37 -7.54 19.24
C PHE A 47 3.43 -8.41 19.92
N ILE A 48 4.38 -8.92 19.13
CA ILE A 48 5.50 -9.75 19.55
C ILE A 48 6.78 -9.07 19.09
N ILE A 49 7.79 -9.02 19.96
CA ILE A 49 9.14 -8.56 19.64
C ILE A 49 10.10 -9.73 19.80
N PHE A 50 10.93 -9.96 18.78
CA PHE A 50 12.06 -10.88 18.80
C PHE A 50 13.36 -10.08 18.69
N SER A 51 14.12 -9.99 19.78
CA SER A 51 15.26 -9.05 19.91
C SER A 51 16.62 -9.60 19.51
N GLY A 52 16.68 -10.41 18.45
CA GLY A 52 17.94 -10.88 17.84
C GLY A 52 18.33 -12.32 18.19
N ASP A 53 19.29 -12.83 17.42
CA ASP A 53 19.80 -14.20 17.47
C ASP A 53 18.71 -15.24 17.17
N VAL A 54 18.07 -15.06 16.02
CA VAL A 54 17.11 -16.02 15.46
C VAL A 54 17.85 -17.29 15.06
N ALA A 55 18.93 -17.13 14.30
CA ALA A 55 19.77 -18.18 13.76
C ALA A 55 21.00 -18.42 14.63
N TYR A 56 21.68 -19.56 14.44
CA TYR A 56 22.94 -19.87 15.12
C TYR A 56 24.16 -19.32 14.36
N SER A 57 24.10 -19.26 13.03
CA SER A 57 25.22 -18.87 12.16
C SER A 57 24.82 -18.05 10.93
N GLY A 58 23.62 -17.45 10.95
CA GLY A 58 23.15 -16.54 9.93
C GLY A 58 22.75 -17.21 8.61
N LYS A 59 22.48 -18.52 8.60
CA LYS A 59 22.22 -19.29 7.38
C LYS A 59 20.74 -19.34 7.03
N LYS A 60 20.44 -19.42 5.73
CA LYS A 60 19.06 -19.41 5.20
C LYS A 60 18.20 -20.52 5.80
N GLU A 61 18.74 -21.74 5.87
CA GLU A 61 18.04 -22.93 6.37
C GLU A 61 17.69 -22.80 7.86
N GLU A 62 18.50 -22.06 8.63
CA GLU A 62 18.23 -21.76 10.04
C GLU A 62 17.02 -20.83 10.17
N TYR A 63 16.89 -19.83 9.30
CA TYR A 63 15.72 -18.94 9.29
C TYR A 63 14.43 -19.66 8.86
N GLU A 64 14.48 -20.49 7.82
CA GLU A 64 13.34 -21.31 7.39
C GLU A 64 12.87 -22.26 8.51
N ALA A 65 13.82 -22.86 9.25
CA ALA A 65 13.51 -23.66 10.41
C ALA A 65 12.90 -22.82 11.55
N ALA A 66 13.46 -21.65 11.84
CA ALA A 66 12.95 -20.77 12.89
C ALA A 66 11.53 -20.27 12.57
N GLN A 67 11.24 -19.97 11.29
CA GLN A 67 9.89 -19.66 10.83
C GLN A 67 8.91 -20.77 11.17
N LYS A 68 9.18 -21.98 10.67
CA LYS A 68 8.27 -23.13 10.78
C LYS A 68 8.09 -23.59 12.23
N TYR A 69 9.20 -23.63 12.98
CA TYR A 69 9.22 -24.27 14.29
C TYR A 69 9.04 -23.29 15.43
N LEU A 70 9.40 -22.00 15.32
CA LEU A 70 9.21 -21.03 16.39
C LEU A 70 8.12 -20.02 16.06
N PHE A 71 8.29 -19.26 14.98
CA PHE A 71 7.45 -18.07 14.74
C PHE A 71 6.01 -18.42 14.37
N ASP A 72 5.79 -19.36 13.45
CA ASP A 72 4.44 -19.77 13.06
C ASP A 72 3.64 -20.31 14.27
N PRO A 73 4.20 -21.21 15.13
CA PRO A 73 3.52 -21.63 16.35
C PRO A 73 3.29 -20.53 17.39
N VAL A 74 4.21 -19.56 17.53
CA VAL A 74 4.03 -18.42 18.46
C VAL A 74 2.91 -17.50 17.97
N LEU A 75 2.85 -17.19 16.67
CA LEU A 75 1.78 -16.42 16.06
C LEU A 75 0.43 -17.13 16.25
N GLU A 76 0.38 -18.45 16.00
CA GLU A 76 -0.82 -19.26 16.24
C GLU A 76 -1.26 -19.23 17.70
N ALA A 77 -0.33 -19.42 18.66
CA ALA A 77 -0.62 -19.42 20.09
C ALA A 77 -1.13 -18.08 20.62
N THR A 78 -0.70 -16.97 20.00
CA THR A 78 -1.16 -15.63 20.35
C THR A 78 -2.40 -15.20 19.57
N GLY A 79 -2.69 -15.83 18.43
CA GLY A 79 -3.75 -15.44 17.50
C GLY A 79 -3.44 -14.15 16.74
N LEU A 80 -2.15 -13.79 16.63
CA LEU A 80 -1.71 -12.57 15.98
C LEU A 80 -1.35 -12.80 14.51
N PRO A 81 -1.64 -11.85 13.62
CA PRO A 81 -1.17 -11.91 12.25
C PRO A 81 0.32 -11.53 12.17
N ILE A 82 0.96 -11.89 11.07
CA ILE A 82 2.42 -11.77 10.90
C ILE A 82 2.95 -10.33 11.02
N GLU A 83 2.13 -9.32 10.70
CA GLU A 83 2.50 -7.90 10.79
C GLU A 83 2.63 -7.42 12.24
N ARG A 84 2.23 -8.24 13.21
CA ARG A 84 2.37 -8.00 14.64
C ARG A 84 3.64 -8.65 15.22
N LEU A 85 4.44 -9.35 14.42
CA LEU A 85 5.76 -9.84 14.78
C LEU A 85 6.83 -8.84 14.30
N PHE A 86 7.71 -8.42 15.20
CA PHE A 86 8.82 -7.51 14.90
C PHE A 86 10.16 -8.14 15.31
N ILE A 87 11.05 -8.33 14.34
CA ILE A 87 12.32 -9.05 14.48
C ILE A 87 13.47 -8.10 14.18
N ILE A 88 14.48 -8.07 15.05
CA ILE A 88 15.76 -7.41 14.78
C ILE A 88 16.89 -8.46 14.78
N PRO A 89 18.06 -8.18 14.15
CA PRO A 89 19.16 -9.13 14.14
C PRO A 89 20.00 -9.02 15.42
N GLY A 90 20.65 -10.14 15.75
CA GLY A 90 21.76 -10.21 16.68
C GLY A 90 23.08 -10.63 16.00
N ASN A 91 24.10 -10.93 16.80
CA ASN A 91 25.44 -11.28 16.29
C ASN A 91 25.54 -12.70 15.72
N HIS A 92 24.61 -13.60 16.06
CA HIS A 92 24.51 -14.94 15.46
C HIS A 92 23.71 -14.96 14.15
N ASP A 93 22.99 -13.87 13.83
CA ASP A 93 22.32 -13.70 12.54
C ASP A 93 23.27 -13.26 11.41
N ILE A 94 24.57 -13.13 11.71
CA ILE A 94 25.64 -12.80 10.77
C ILE A 94 26.15 -14.06 10.08
N ASP A 95 26.12 -14.05 8.75
CA ASP A 95 26.91 -15.00 7.96
C ASP A 95 28.39 -14.59 7.99
N ARG A 96 29.18 -15.28 8.81
CA ARG A 96 30.62 -15.00 8.96
C ARG A 96 31.46 -15.43 7.75
N ASP A 97 30.95 -16.30 6.88
CA ASP A 97 31.65 -16.70 5.65
C ASP A 97 31.70 -15.52 4.67
N ALA A 98 30.70 -14.62 4.72
CA ALA A 98 30.68 -13.40 3.92
C ALA A 98 31.86 -12.45 4.23
N PHE A 99 32.55 -12.62 5.36
CA PHE A 99 33.70 -11.77 5.73
C PHE A 99 34.89 -11.95 4.77
N GLU A 100 35.03 -13.10 4.12
CA GLU A 100 36.12 -13.34 3.15
C GLU A 100 36.05 -12.41 1.93
N LEU A 101 34.85 -11.92 1.62
CA LEU A 101 34.57 -11.04 0.48
C LEU A 101 34.59 -9.54 0.86
N LEU A 102 34.88 -9.22 2.12
CA LEU A 102 34.91 -7.85 2.64
C LEU A 102 36.31 -7.22 2.50
N SER A 103 36.34 -5.90 2.29
CA SER A 103 37.62 -5.17 2.22
C SER A 103 38.30 -5.06 3.59
N ASN A 104 39.63 -5.05 3.64
CA ASN A 104 40.40 -4.91 4.89
C ASN A 104 40.02 -3.72 5.77
N SER A 105 39.47 -2.65 5.18
CA SER A 105 39.03 -1.44 5.88
C SER A 105 37.76 -1.61 6.75
N ILE A 106 36.97 -2.67 6.52
CA ILE A 106 35.73 -2.95 7.27
C ILE A 106 35.88 -4.17 8.19
N LEU A 107 37.04 -4.83 8.16
CA LEU A 107 37.39 -5.96 9.03
C LEU A 107 37.97 -5.53 10.38
N LYS A 108 38.23 -4.22 10.56
CA LYS A 108 38.72 -3.65 11.82
C LYS A 108 37.61 -2.86 12.51
N PRO A 109 37.57 -2.84 13.85
CA PRO A 109 36.66 -1.98 14.61
C PRO A 109 36.82 -0.49 14.22
N PHE A 110 35.75 0.28 14.41
CA PHE A 110 35.80 1.73 14.25
C PHE A 110 36.35 2.39 15.51
N GLU A 111 37.04 3.53 15.35
CA GLU A 111 37.77 4.20 16.42
C GLU A 111 37.10 5.52 16.87
N SER A 112 36.13 6.04 16.11
CA SER A 112 35.45 7.30 16.44
C SER A 112 34.05 7.44 15.80
N ASN A 113 33.21 8.29 16.39
CA ASN A 113 31.90 8.66 15.83
C ASN A 113 31.99 9.24 14.41
N GLU A 114 33.07 9.96 14.10
CA GLU A 114 33.29 10.54 12.77
C GLU A 114 33.49 9.46 11.71
N GLN A 115 34.20 8.38 12.07
CA GLN A 115 34.36 7.23 11.21
C GLN A 115 33.02 6.50 11.02
N VAL A 116 32.28 6.25 12.11
CA VAL A 116 30.94 5.63 12.05
C VAL A 116 30.04 6.44 11.11
N ASN A 117 29.92 7.74 11.33
CA ASN A 117 29.08 8.63 10.53
C ASN A 117 29.48 8.66 9.06
N ARG A 118 30.78 8.70 8.74
CA ARG A 118 31.28 8.65 7.36
C ARG A 118 30.92 7.35 6.64
N TRP A 119 30.82 6.23 7.37
CA TRP A 119 30.42 4.94 6.81
C TRP A 119 28.91 4.81 6.67
N LEU A 120 28.14 5.21 7.68
CA LEU A 120 26.68 5.04 7.69
C LEU A 120 25.93 6.06 6.81
N THR A 121 26.50 7.24 6.57
CA THR A 121 25.89 8.27 5.70
C THR A 121 26.19 8.06 4.21
N ASP A 122 27.18 7.24 3.87
CA ASP A 122 27.50 6.86 2.50
C ASP A 122 26.78 5.56 2.15
N ASN A 123 25.87 5.61 1.16
CA ASN A 123 25.04 4.46 0.80
C ASN A 123 25.86 3.21 0.45
N LYS A 124 26.95 3.36 -0.31
CA LYS A 124 27.76 2.21 -0.73
C LYS A 124 28.48 1.58 0.46
N LYS A 125 29.08 2.41 1.33
CA LYS A 125 29.76 1.95 2.54
C LYS A 125 28.80 1.28 3.52
N ARG A 126 27.61 1.86 3.71
CA ARG A 126 26.56 1.29 4.55
C ARG A 126 26.10 -0.06 4.01
N ASP A 127 25.88 -0.19 2.70
CA ASP A 127 25.45 -1.46 2.12
C ASP A 127 26.52 -2.55 2.29
N ARG A 128 27.82 -2.21 2.19
CA ARG A 128 28.92 -3.12 2.52
C ARG A 128 28.92 -3.63 3.96
N LEU A 129 28.51 -2.80 4.94
CA LEU A 129 28.38 -3.24 6.35
C LEU A 129 27.26 -4.27 6.54
N ARG A 130 26.27 -4.25 5.66
CA ARG A 130 25.03 -5.02 5.74
C ARG A 130 25.06 -6.33 4.97
N GLU A 131 26.04 -6.52 4.08
CA GLU A 131 26.20 -7.75 3.30
C GLU A 131 26.18 -9.04 4.14
N PRO A 132 26.85 -9.13 5.31
CA PRO A 132 26.82 -10.34 6.12
C PRO A 132 25.42 -10.69 6.69
N PHE A 133 24.46 -9.78 6.61
CA PHE A 133 23.07 -9.99 7.03
C PHE A 133 22.14 -10.25 5.84
N GLU A 134 22.64 -10.57 4.64
CA GLU A 134 21.80 -10.74 3.45
C GLU A 134 20.69 -11.79 3.65
N ALA A 135 21.03 -12.99 4.12
CA ALA A 135 20.06 -14.05 4.38
C ALA A 135 19.02 -13.63 5.46
N TYR A 136 19.47 -12.96 6.53
CA TYR A 136 18.58 -12.39 7.54
C TYR A 136 17.62 -11.37 6.92
N ARG A 137 18.15 -10.44 6.12
CA ARG A 137 17.37 -9.37 5.49
C ARG A 137 16.32 -9.95 4.56
N GLU A 138 16.68 -10.90 3.72
CA GLU A 138 15.76 -11.58 2.82
C GLU A 138 14.63 -12.26 3.60
N PHE A 139 14.99 -13.07 4.60
CA PHE A 139 14.03 -13.75 5.46
C PHE A 139 13.04 -12.78 6.10
N VAL A 140 13.53 -11.78 6.84
CA VAL A 140 12.65 -10.89 7.62
C VAL A 140 11.82 -9.98 6.72
N THR A 141 12.35 -9.57 5.55
CA THR A 141 11.60 -8.79 4.55
C THR A 141 10.47 -9.62 3.93
N GLN A 142 10.74 -10.88 3.58
CA GLN A 142 9.73 -11.76 2.97
C GLN A 142 8.68 -12.20 3.98
N TYR A 143 9.10 -12.56 5.20
CA TYR A 143 8.23 -13.06 6.25
C TYR A 143 7.41 -11.94 6.88
N THR A 144 8.04 -10.97 7.55
CA THR A 144 7.34 -9.93 8.33
C THR A 144 7.08 -8.62 7.59
N HIS A 145 7.52 -8.50 6.33
CA HIS A 145 7.42 -7.27 5.54
C HIS A 145 8.09 -6.06 6.21
N GLN A 146 9.13 -6.29 7.03
CA GLN A 146 9.94 -5.20 7.57
C GLN A 146 10.84 -4.61 6.48
N THR A 147 10.93 -3.29 6.46
CA THR A 147 11.89 -2.58 5.62
C THR A 147 13.19 -2.39 6.39
N GLN A 148 14.32 -2.55 5.69
CA GLN A 148 15.68 -2.45 6.25
C GLN A 148 15.86 -3.18 7.61
N PRO A 149 15.40 -4.45 7.73
CA PRO A 149 15.42 -5.17 9.01
C PRO A 149 16.82 -5.36 9.59
N ASP A 150 17.85 -5.31 8.73
CA ASP A 150 19.27 -5.45 9.01
C ASP A 150 19.98 -4.12 9.34
N TYR A 151 19.25 -3.00 9.44
CA TYR A 151 19.85 -1.68 9.69
C TYR A 151 18.98 -0.81 10.60
N SER A 152 17.96 -0.18 10.05
CA SER A 152 17.04 0.72 10.76
C SER A 152 15.61 0.42 10.34
N SER A 153 14.94 -0.41 11.12
CA SER A 153 13.60 -0.87 10.81
C SER A 153 12.57 -0.13 11.66
N ILE A 154 11.51 0.37 11.03
CA ILE A 154 10.43 1.06 11.74
C ILE A 154 9.12 0.32 11.51
N ARG A 155 8.47 -0.11 12.59
CA ARG A 155 7.08 -0.58 12.56
C ARG A 155 6.19 0.42 13.27
N LYS A 156 5.12 0.83 12.59
CA LYS A 156 4.12 1.77 13.10
C LYS A 156 2.84 0.99 13.36
N LEU A 157 2.39 0.94 14.59
CA LEU A 157 1.18 0.24 15.02
C LEU A 157 0.18 1.24 15.62
N TYR A 158 -1.11 0.91 15.51
CA TYR A 158 -2.18 1.62 16.19
C TYR A 158 -2.91 0.65 17.12
N ILE A 159 -2.88 0.95 18.42
CA ILE A 159 -3.38 0.05 19.47
C ILE A 159 -4.14 0.89 20.49
N ASN A 160 -5.41 0.56 20.71
CA ASN A 160 -6.27 1.20 21.71
C ASN A 160 -6.22 2.74 21.67
N GLY A 161 -6.27 3.31 20.47
CA GLY A 161 -6.27 4.76 20.28
C GLY A 161 -4.88 5.43 20.31
N LYS A 162 -3.80 4.67 20.52
CA LYS A 162 -2.42 5.17 20.63
C LYS A 162 -1.57 4.73 19.45
N ARG A 163 -0.67 5.61 19.01
CA ARG A 163 0.36 5.27 18.03
C ARG A 163 1.56 4.68 18.75
N VAL A 164 1.91 3.46 18.38
CA VAL A 164 3.05 2.72 18.91
C VAL A 164 4.10 2.58 17.83
N GLY A 165 5.30 3.11 18.07
CA GLY A 165 6.43 3.08 17.17
C GLY A 165 7.46 2.10 17.68
N LEU A 166 7.74 1.05 16.90
CA LEU A 166 8.85 0.13 17.14
C LEU A 166 10.02 0.55 16.24
N LEU A 167 11.17 0.76 16.86
CA LEU A 167 12.42 1.15 16.21
C LEU A 167 13.44 0.04 16.42
N GLY A 168 13.71 -0.73 15.37
CA GLY A 168 14.73 -1.77 15.37
C GLY A 168 16.07 -1.21 14.92
N LEU A 169 17.11 -1.44 15.73
CA LEU A 169 18.48 -1.02 15.48
C LEU A 169 19.38 -2.24 15.39
N ASN A 170 20.25 -2.26 14.37
CA ASN A 170 21.26 -3.29 14.27
C ASN A 170 22.50 -2.89 15.08
N SER A 171 22.62 -3.46 16.29
CA SER A 171 23.81 -3.33 17.14
C SER A 171 24.94 -4.30 16.77
N ALA A 172 24.67 -5.26 15.90
CA ALA A 172 25.59 -6.30 15.47
C ALA A 172 26.37 -5.92 14.20
N LEU A 173 26.22 -4.71 13.65
CA LEU A 173 26.84 -4.29 12.38
C LEU A 173 28.34 -4.57 12.32
N MET A 174 29.06 -4.41 13.44
CA MET A 174 30.50 -4.62 13.56
C MET A 174 30.89 -5.89 14.34
N ALA A 175 29.92 -6.71 14.76
CA ALA A 175 30.18 -7.92 15.54
C ALA A 175 31.03 -8.94 14.76
N GLY A 176 31.77 -9.78 15.49
CA GLY A 176 32.59 -10.85 14.93
C GLY A 176 33.92 -10.42 14.30
N ARG A 177 34.21 -9.12 14.25
CA ARG A 177 35.38 -8.54 13.55
C ARG A 177 36.58 -8.30 14.46
N ASN A 178 36.36 -8.06 15.75
CA ASN A 178 37.44 -8.00 16.72
C ASN A 178 37.77 -9.41 17.20
N LYS A 179 38.98 -9.90 16.91
CA LYS A 179 39.43 -11.22 17.33
C LYS A 179 40.73 -11.14 18.12
N SER A 180 40.83 -11.93 19.19
CA SER A 180 42.08 -12.14 19.90
C SER A 180 43.12 -12.83 19.00
N PRO A 181 44.41 -12.84 19.38
CA PRO A 181 45.41 -13.67 18.70
C PRO A 181 45.08 -15.18 18.67
N SER A 182 44.24 -15.65 19.60
CA SER A 182 43.74 -17.04 19.63
C SER A 182 42.49 -17.26 18.77
N GLY A 183 41.99 -16.23 18.08
CA GLY A 183 40.83 -16.30 17.18
C GLY A 183 39.47 -16.12 17.87
N GLU A 184 39.44 -15.84 19.17
CA GLU A 184 38.23 -15.62 19.95
C GLU A 184 37.64 -14.23 19.64
N VAL A 185 36.33 -14.16 19.40
CA VAL A 185 35.63 -12.89 19.12
C VAL A 185 35.48 -12.08 20.41
N LYS A 186 35.84 -10.80 20.35
CA LYS A 186 35.80 -9.84 21.47
C LYS A 186 34.94 -8.63 21.14
N ASP A 187 33.62 -8.84 21.14
CA ASP A 187 32.66 -7.80 20.76
C ASP A 187 32.32 -6.82 21.91
N TYR A 188 32.53 -7.21 23.17
CA TYR A 188 32.23 -6.36 24.32
C TYR A 188 33.01 -5.04 24.27
N GLY A 189 32.28 -3.92 24.24
CA GLY A 189 32.85 -2.57 24.21
C GLY A 189 33.38 -2.15 22.83
N GLU A 190 33.00 -2.87 21.76
CA GLU A 190 33.49 -2.65 20.40
C GLU A 190 32.34 -2.54 19.37
N LEU A 191 31.11 -2.80 19.80
CA LEU A 191 29.95 -2.78 18.90
C LEU A 191 29.52 -1.37 18.53
N ILE A 192 28.92 -1.25 17.35
CA ILE A 192 28.57 0.03 16.72
C ILE A 192 27.09 0.01 16.35
N VAL A 193 26.40 1.08 16.70
CA VAL A 193 25.07 1.40 16.19
C VAL A 193 25.16 2.62 15.29
N GLY A 194 25.75 3.71 15.78
CA GLY A 194 25.76 4.99 15.08
C GLY A 194 24.42 5.72 15.08
N GLU A 195 24.47 7.01 15.41
CA GLU A 195 23.31 7.91 15.36
C GLU A 195 22.54 7.92 14.02
N PRO A 196 23.19 7.76 12.83
CA PRO A 196 22.48 7.69 11.56
C PRO A 196 21.44 6.57 11.45
N GLN A 197 21.51 5.52 12.28
CA GLN A 197 20.45 4.50 12.32
C GLN A 197 19.12 5.05 12.83
N PHE A 198 19.11 6.04 13.72
CA PHE A 198 17.89 6.46 14.40
C PHE A 198 17.61 7.96 14.37
N TYR A 199 18.49 8.78 13.82
CA TYR A 199 18.29 10.23 13.73
C TYR A 199 16.97 10.61 13.03
N ASP A 200 16.77 10.16 11.78
CA ASP A 200 15.53 10.41 11.05
C ASP A 200 14.38 9.51 11.52
N ALA A 201 14.69 8.34 12.07
CA ALA A 201 13.68 7.43 12.61
C ALA A 201 12.97 8.05 13.82
N LEU A 202 13.71 8.64 14.77
CA LEU A 202 13.14 9.35 15.91
C LEU A 202 12.30 10.55 15.47
N LYS A 203 12.72 11.29 14.43
CA LYS A 203 11.87 12.35 13.85
C LYS A 203 10.56 11.82 13.30
N GLN A 204 10.59 10.69 12.58
CA GLN A 204 9.37 10.06 12.08
C GLN A 204 8.45 9.56 13.21
N LEU A 205 9.05 9.15 14.33
CA LEU A 205 8.34 8.63 15.49
C LEU A 205 8.02 9.70 16.54
N ALA A 206 8.42 10.96 16.35
CA ALA A 206 8.28 12.03 17.34
C ALA A 206 6.83 12.29 17.78
N SER A 207 5.87 11.94 16.92
CA SER A 207 4.44 12.05 17.20
C SER A 207 3.83 10.83 17.89
N PHE A 208 4.58 9.74 18.08
CA PHE A 208 4.06 8.50 18.61
C PHE A 208 4.01 8.55 20.15
N GLU A 209 2.85 8.23 20.69
CA GLU A 209 2.61 8.24 22.14
C GLU A 209 3.37 7.14 22.88
N LEU A 210 3.74 6.07 22.18
CA LEU A 210 4.60 5.03 22.70
C LEU A 210 5.70 4.74 21.68
N ARG A 211 6.95 4.76 22.13
CA ARG A 211 8.16 4.56 21.31
C ARG A 211 9.03 3.51 21.98
N ILE A 212 9.29 2.41 21.30
CA ILE A 212 10.06 1.28 21.79
C ILE A 212 11.25 1.11 20.85
N ALA A 213 12.46 1.27 21.36
CA ALA A 213 13.67 0.92 20.63
C ALA A 213 14.08 -0.51 20.99
N VAL A 214 14.48 -1.27 19.98
CA VAL A 214 14.87 -2.69 20.08
C VAL A 214 16.25 -2.84 19.49
N LEU A 215 17.19 -3.35 20.28
CA LEU A 215 18.59 -3.57 19.93
C LEU A 215 19.05 -4.85 20.62
N HIS A 216 19.71 -5.76 19.90
CA HIS A 216 20.10 -7.03 20.48
C HIS A 216 21.05 -6.89 21.67
N HIS A 217 22.13 -6.11 21.52
CA HIS A 217 23.14 -5.94 22.56
C HIS A 217 22.80 -4.78 23.50
N PRO A 218 22.87 -4.97 24.83
CA PRO A 218 22.75 -3.88 25.81
C PRO A 218 23.77 -2.77 25.58
N LEU A 219 23.44 -1.53 25.97
CA LEU A 219 24.27 -0.36 25.66
C LEU A 219 25.72 -0.44 26.18
N GLY A 220 25.99 -1.26 27.21
CA GLY A 220 27.34 -1.52 27.72
C GLY A 220 28.27 -2.26 26.75
N TRP A 221 27.72 -2.91 25.72
CA TRP A 221 28.49 -3.60 24.69
C TRP A 221 28.95 -2.67 23.56
N LEU A 222 28.40 -1.45 23.48
CA LEU A 222 28.79 -0.47 22.47
C LEU A 222 30.18 0.09 22.74
N ALA A 223 30.84 0.53 21.69
CA ALA A 223 32.11 1.25 21.79
C ALA A 223 31.99 2.46 22.71
N GLY A 224 32.98 2.64 23.60
CA GLY A 224 32.94 3.68 24.63
C GLY A 224 32.74 5.10 24.09
N PHE A 225 33.19 5.37 22.85
CA PHE A 225 33.00 6.67 22.21
C PHE A 225 31.57 6.90 21.67
N GLU A 226 30.77 5.85 21.45
CA GLU A 226 29.37 5.96 21.03
C GLU A 226 28.40 5.87 22.21
N GLN A 227 28.71 5.07 23.22
CA GLN A 227 27.78 4.66 24.28
C GLN A 227 26.98 5.83 24.87
N ASP A 228 27.65 6.93 25.24
CA ASP A 228 27.03 8.10 25.81
C ASP A 228 26.10 8.84 24.84
N LEU A 229 26.50 8.97 23.58
CA LEU A 229 25.70 9.63 22.54
C LEU A 229 24.42 8.84 22.28
N ILE A 230 24.55 7.53 22.05
CA ILE A 230 23.41 6.65 21.74
C ILE A 230 22.45 6.61 22.93
N ARG A 231 22.98 6.42 24.15
CA ARG A 231 22.18 6.43 25.38
C ARG A 231 21.42 7.75 25.53
N LYS A 232 22.11 8.89 25.44
CA LYS A 232 21.49 10.21 25.62
C LYS A 232 20.36 10.43 24.62
N ARG A 233 20.58 10.16 23.32
CA ARG A 233 19.56 10.40 22.28
C ARG A 233 18.38 9.44 22.37
N LEU A 234 18.61 8.15 22.66
CA LEU A 234 17.50 7.21 22.84
C LEU A 234 16.71 7.47 24.12
N GLN A 235 17.35 7.93 25.20
CA GLN A 235 16.70 8.18 26.48
C GLN A 235 16.19 9.62 26.64
N ASP A 236 16.45 10.51 25.67
CA ASP A 236 16.05 11.91 25.72
C ASP A 236 14.53 12.09 25.81
N LYS A 237 14.07 13.31 26.05
CA LYS A 237 12.64 13.65 26.13
C LYS A 237 11.90 13.37 24.82
N ASP A 238 12.57 13.55 23.68
CA ASP A 238 12.09 13.23 22.33
C ASP A 238 12.47 11.81 21.85
N GLY A 239 13.10 11.01 22.73
CA GLY A 239 13.55 9.65 22.45
C GLY A 239 12.49 8.56 22.70
N CYS A 240 12.93 7.38 23.12
CA CYS A 240 12.14 6.19 23.34
C CYS A 240 11.77 5.99 24.82
N HIS A 241 10.58 5.44 25.06
CA HIS A 241 10.07 5.08 26.38
C HIS A 241 10.76 3.80 26.88
N PHE A 242 10.90 2.83 25.98
CA PHE A 242 11.44 1.51 26.28
C PHE A 242 12.65 1.20 25.42
N LEU A 243 13.63 0.53 26.03
CA LEU A 243 14.75 -0.12 25.36
C LEU A 243 14.66 -1.61 25.61
N LEU A 244 14.47 -2.39 24.55
CA LEU A 244 14.40 -3.84 24.61
C LEU A 244 15.68 -4.44 24.04
N CYS A 245 16.25 -5.41 24.76
CA CYS A 245 17.48 -6.10 24.35
C CYS A 245 17.45 -7.59 24.65
N GLY A 246 18.41 -8.33 24.10
CA GLY A 246 18.67 -9.75 24.37
C GLY A 246 20.10 -9.95 24.86
N HIS A 247 20.78 -10.98 24.33
CA HIS A 247 22.22 -11.25 24.43
C HIS A 247 22.78 -11.62 25.81
N GLN A 248 22.53 -10.81 26.85
CA GLN A 248 23.11 -11.06 28.18
C GLN A 248 22.45 -12.23 28.92
N HIS A 249 21.30 -12.70 28.43
CA HIS A 249 20.49 -13.79 29.00
C HIS A 249 20.01 -13.53 30.45
N GLU A 250 20.38 -12.39 31.03
CA GLU A 250 19.95 -11.89 32.33
C GLU A 250 18.66 -11.06 32.18
N SER A 251 17.66 -11.33 33.04
CA SER A 251 16.32 -10.71 32.96
C SER A 251 16.16 -9.47 33.86
N GLU A 252 17.24 -8.73 34.11
CA GLU A 252 17.22 -7.58 35.02
C GLU A 252 16.52 -6.36 34.39
N VAL A 253 15.29 -6.09 34.80
CA VAL A 253 14.52 -4.92 34.38
C VAL A 253 14.87 -3.73 35.27
N TYR A 254 15.27 -2.62 34.68
CA TYR A 254 15.59 -1.40 35.42
C TYR A 254 15.07 -0.13 34.75
N GLN A 255 14.76 0.87 35.59
CA GLN A 255 14.32 2.18 35.15
C GLN A 255 15.45 3.20 35.38
N VAL A 256 15.85 3.89 34.32
CA VAL A 256 16.77 5.01 34.40
C VAL A 256 15.94 6.28 34.59
N ALA A 257 16.16 6.98 35.71
CA ALA A 257 15.62 8.32 35.97
C ALA A 257 16.75 9.34 35.89
N GLY A 258 16.58 10.39 35.07
CA GLY A 258 17.62 11.38 34.84
C GLY A 258 17.09 12.69 34.27
N THR A 259 17.96 13.71 34.20
CA THR A 259 17.62 15.04 33.67
C THR A 259 17.29 15.04 32.18
N THR A 260 17.69 13.98 31.46
CA THR A 260 17.40 13.73 30.05
C THR A 260 16.06 13.02 29.81
N GLY A 261 15.34 12.62 30.86
CA GLY A 261 14.07 11.90 30.77
C GLY A 261 14.16 10.45 31.28
N ASN A 262 13.01 9.87 31.60
CA ASN A 262 12.94 8.49 32.11
C ASN A 262 12.92 7.49 30.95
N CYS A 263 13.50 6.30 31.15
CA CYS A 263 13.44 5.19 30.19
C CYS A 263 13.48 3.86 30.95
N VAL A 264 12.73 2.87 30.49
CA VAL A 264 12.74 1.51 31.06
C VAL A 264 13.47 0.58 30.11
N THR A 265 14.50 -0.10 30.61
CA THR A 265 15.19 -1.15 29.86
C THR A 265 14.64 -2.50 30.29
N ILE A 266 14.22 -3.32 29.32
CA ILE A 266 13.64 -4.64 29.56
C ILE A 266 14.43 -5.64 28.70
N PRO A 267 15.42 -6.33 29.28
CA PRO A 267 16.07 -7.45 28.62
C PRO A 267 15.12 -8.64 28.49
N ALA A 268 15.21 -9.36 27.38
CA ALA A 268 14.72 -10.72 27.28
C ALA A 268 15.79 -11.68 27.80
N GLY A 269 15.34 -12.74 28.48
CA GLY A 269 16.16 -13.93 28.64
C GLY A 269 16.35 -14.66 27.31
N SER A 270 17.21 -15.67 27.29
CA SER A 270 17.37 -16.52 26.11
C SER A 270 16.22 -17.50 26.00
N SER A 271 15.50 -17.48 24.88
CA SER A 271 14.39 -18.41 24.65
C SER A 271 14.89 -19.85 24.58
N TYR A 272 16.11 -20.06 24.06
CA TYR A 272 16.78 -21.35 24.07
C TYR A 272 18.30 -21.24 23.88
N SER A 273 19.06 -21.72 24.87
CA SER A 273 20.49 -22.03 24.72
C SER A 273 20.72 -23.55 24.72
N ASN A 274 20.29 -24.20 25.80
CA ASN A 274 20.20 -25.65 25.95
C ASN A 274 19.15 -25.96 27.04
N ARG A 275 18.76 -27.22 27.17
CA ARG A 275 17.69 -27.62 28.08
C ARG A 275 17.98 -27.37 29.56
N ASP A 276 19.23 -27.52 29.99
CA ASP A 276 19.62 -27.35 31.40
C ASP A 276 19.97 -25.90 31.75
N TYR A 277 19.88 -25.00 30.77
CA TYR A 277 20.14 -23.58 30.95
C TYR A 277 18.94 -22.83 31.55
N HIS A 278 19.20 -21.66 32.12
CA HIS A 278 18.19 -20.74 32.62
C HIS A 278 17.55 -19.95 31.47
N ASN A 279 16.92 -20.67 30.52
CA ASN A 279 16.18 -20.02 29.43
C ASN A 279 15.08 -19.12 30.01
N GLY A 280 14.84 -17.97 29.39
CA GLY A 280 13.96 -16.94 29.87
C GLY A 280 13.23 -16.20 28.75
N TYR A 281 12.08 -15.62 29.07
CA TYR A 281 11.39 -14.63 28.23
C TYR A 281 10.46 -13.77 29.09
N ASN A 282 9.80 -12.77 28.51
CA ASN A 282 8.86 -11.97 29.27
C ASN A 282 7.59 -11.56 28.50
N PHE A 283 6.53 -11.29 29.25
CA PHE A 283 5.40 -10.50 28.78
C PHE A 283 5.46 -9.12 29.41
N VAL A 284 4.94 -8.11 28.73
CA VAL A 284 4.76 -6.78 29.31
C VAL A 284 3.32 -6.36 29.11
N HIS A 285 2.73 -5.79 30.16
CA HIS A 285 1.44 -5.12 30.11
C HIS A 285 1.59 -3.67 30.55
N LEU A 286 1.03 -2.75 29.77
CA LEU A 286 0.91 -1.34 30.13
C LEU A 286 -0.55 -1.01 30.42
N ASN A 287 -0.82 -0.57 31.63
CA ASN A 287 -2.08 0.04 32.00
C ASN A 287 -2.00 1.54 31.73
N LEU A 288 -2.65 1.98 30.65
CA LEU A 288 -2.60 3.37 30.20
C LEU A 288 -3.45 4.32 31.06
N GLU A 289 -4.45 3.80 31.78
CA GLU A 289 -5.31 4.61 32.65
C GLU A 289 -4.54 5.07 33.90
N ASN A 290 -3.77 4.16 34.48
CA ASN A 290 -3.00 4.42 35.71
C ASN A 290 -1.53 4.78 35.45
N SER A 291 -1.09 4.77 34.18
CA SER A 291 0.31 5.02 33.81
C SER A 291 1.31 4.08 34.50
N ASN A 292 0.91 2.82 34.69
CA ASN A 292 1.75 1.76 35.25
C ASN A 292 2.01 0.66 34.22
N GLY A 293 3.17 0.02 34.31
CA GLY A 293 3.50 -1.16 33.53
C GLY A 293 4.01 -2.29 34.42
N THR A 294 3.80 -3.51 33.95
CA THR A 294 4.23 -4.74 34.62
C THR A 294 4.94 -5.63 33.61
N VAL A 295 6.17 -6.04 33.93
CA VAL A 295 6.88 -7.11 33.23
C VAL A 295 6.65 -8.42 33.98
N TYR A 296 6.20 -9.45 33.29
CA TYR A 296 6.05 -10.81 33.80
C TYR A 296 7.21 -11.67 33.29
N LEU A 297 8.22 -11.87 34.13
CA LEU A 297 9.41 -12.64 33.80
C LEU A 297 9.13 -14.14 33.91
N ARG A 298 9.53 -14.88 32.88
CA ARG A 298 9.32 -16.32 32.73
C ARG A 298 10.66 -17.01 32.62
N ARG A 299 10.82 -18.14 33.30
CA ARG A 299 12.02 -18.98 33.27
C ARG A 299 11.68 -20.43 33.00
N TRP A 300 12.50 -21.10 32.21
CA TRP A 300 12.44 -22.55 32.02
C TRP A 300 12.85 -23.30 33.29
N SER A 301 12.15 -24.39 33.58
CA SER A 301 12.52 -25.32 34.65
C SER A 301 12.59 -26.73 34.09
N ASP A 302 13.82 -27.19 33.78
CA ASP A 302 14.03 -28.56 33.31
C ASP A 302 13.46 -29.59 34.30
N LYS A 303 13.72 -29.41 35.60
CA LYS A 303 13.17 -30.26 36.67
C LYS A 303 11.65 -30.44 36.64
N ARG A 304 10.91 -29.42 36.18
CA ARG A 304 9.45 -29.45 36.07
C ARG A 304 8.95 -29.61 34.64
N ASN A 305 9.87 -29.61 33.68
CA ASN A 305 9.61 -29.63 32.24
C ASN A 305 8.56 -28.59 31.79
N GLN A 306 8.62 -27.38 32.35
CA GLN A 306 7.66 -26.31 32.07
C GLN A 306 8.28 -24.92 32.32
N TRP A 307 7.68 -23.89 31.72
CA TRP A 307 7.96 -22.50 32.04
C TRP A 307 7.27 -22.10 33.35
N ILE A 308 7.98 -21.37 34.19
CA ILE A 308 7.54 -20.88 35.50
C ILE A 308 7.82 -19.39 35.64
N LYS A 309 7.26 -18.74 36.67
CA LYS A 309 7.65 -17.39 37.06
C LYS A 309 9.14 -17.32 37.43
N ASP A 310 9.82 -16.25 37.04
CA ASP A 310 11.22 -16.03 37.39
C ASP A 310 11.35 -15.24 38.70
N ILE A 311 11.26 -15.96 39.82
CA ILE A 311 11.40 -15.37 41.16
C ILE A 311 12.86 -15.10 41.56
N GLU A 312 13.83 -15.55 40.77
CA GLU A 312 15.25 -15.30 41.04
C GLU A 312 15.68 -13.95 40.48
N SER A 313 15.15 -13.56 39.31
CA SER A 313 15.38 -12.23 38.74
C SER A 313 14.41 -11.16 39.28
N ALA A 314 13.23 -11.56 39.78
CA ALA A 314 12.25 -10.63 40.37
C ALA A 314 11.53 -11.23 41.60
N GLU A 315 11.83 -10.72 42.79
CA GLU A 315 11.32 -11.23 44.06
C GLU A 315 9.79 -11.11 44.21
N ASP A 316 9.15 -10.17 43.50
CA ASP A 316 7.70 -9.93 43.52
C ASP A 316 6.95 -10.90 42.58
N ASP A 317 7.00 -12.19 42.91
CA ASP A 317 6.29 -13.24 42.17
C ASP A 317 6.69 -13.39 40.69
N GLY A 318 7.92 -12.99 40.34
CA GLY A 318 8.39 -12.93 38.95
C GLY A 318 7.84 -11.74 38.16
N GLN A 319 7.36 -10.70 38.85
CA GLN A 319 6.84 -9.48 38.26
C GLN A 319 7.72 -8.27 38.58
N VAL A 320 7.87 -7.36 37.63
CA VAL A 320 8.52 -6.06 37.86
C VAL A 320 7.55 -4.96 37.48
N ASN A 321 7.16 -4.16 38.46
CA ASN A 321 6.24 -3.03 38.29
C ASN A 321 7.03 -1.73 38.11
N PHE A 322 6.59 -0.87 37.19
CA PHE A 322 7.24 0.41 36.92
C PHE A 322 6.22 1.49 36.52
N LEU A 323 6.61 2.75 36.65
CA LEU A 323 5.84 3.88 36.14
C LEU A 323 6.16 4.13 34.67
N LEU A 324 5.14 4.34 33.84
CA LEU A 324 5.32 4.66 32.42
C LEU A 324 6.18 5.92 32.28
N PRO A 325 7.28 5.87 31.51
CA PRO A 325 8.08 7.05 31.22
C PRO A 325 7.27 8.15 30.53
N GLN A 326 7.47 9.40 30.94
CA GLN A 326 6.89 10.55 30.26
C GLN A 326 7.85 11.03 29.17
N LYS A 327 7.35 11.18 27.95
CA LYS A 327 8.10 11.70 26.80
C LYS A 327 7.36 12.84 26.12
N GLU A 328 8.12 13.76 25.54
CA GLU A 328 7.57 14.80 24.68
C GLU A 328 7.05 14.15 23.40
N VAL A 329 5.74 14.26 23.20
CA VAL A 329 5.09 13.84 21.96
C VAL A 329 4.85 15.10 21.16
N VAL A 330 5.49 15.20 20.00
CA VAL A 330 5.19 16.29 19.07
C VAL A 330 3.72 16.17 18.72
N SER A 331 2.95 17.17 19.12
CA SER A 331 1.53 17.24 18.83
C SER A 331 1.34 17.41 17.33
N LEU A 332 1.29 16.28 16.62
CA LEU A 332 0.59 16.27 15.36
C LEU A 332 -0.90 16.46 15.68
N PRO A 333 -1.65 17.21 14.86
CA PRO A 333 -3.10 17.17 14.95
C PRO A 333 -3.53 15.69 14.95
N PRO A 334 -4.50 15.31 15.81
CA PRO A 334 -4.79 13.91 16.10
C PRO A 334 -4.93 13.11 14.80
N ILE A 335 -4.23 11.96 14.73
CA ILE A 335 -4.39 11.03 13.60
C ILE A 335 -5.82 10.49 13.66
N PRO A 336 -6.60 10.65 12.58
CA PRO A 336 -7.96 10.11 12.52
C PRO A 336 -7.90 8.58 12.59
N ASN A 337 -8.83 7.98 13.33
CA ASN A 337 -9.16 6.57 13.21
C ASN A 337 -9.19 6.16 11.72
N GLU A 338 -8.62 5.04 11.32
CA GLU A 338 -8.82 4.52 9.94
C GLU A 338 -10.26 4.05 9.67
N SER A 339 -11.18 4.23 10.62
CA SER A 339 -12.63 4.20 10.42
C SER A 339 -13.29 5.59 10.29
N GLN A 340 -12.53 6.69 10.35
CA GLN A 340 -13.01 8.07 10.16
C GLN A 340 -11.92 8.91 9.47
N GLY A 341 -12.18 9.34 8.23
CA GLY A 341 -11.21 10.09 7.41
C GLY A 341 -10.55 11.30 8.10
N LYS A 342 -9.44 11.75 7.49
CA LYS A 342 -8.76 13.05 7.72
C LYS A 342 -9.72 14.06 8.37
N ARG A 343 -9.46 14.52 9.61
CA ARG A 343 -10.31 15.57 10.20
C ARG A 343 -10.09 16.81 9.36
N LEU A 344 -11.09 17.11 8.57
CA LEU A 344 -11.10 18.18 7.60
C LEU A 344 -10.93 19.49 8.37
N THR A 345 -10.22 20.46 7.80
CA THR A 345 -10.32 21.83 8.32
C THR A 345 -11.77 22.28 8.25
N PHE A 346 -12.19 23.25 9.07
CA PHE A 346 -13.55 23.79 8.98
C PHE A 346 -13.92 24.18 7.54
N GLU A 347 -12.98 24.77 6.80
CA GLU A 347 -13.15 25.10 5.38
C GLU A 347 -13.31 23.86 4.49
N GLN A 348 -12.53 22.80 4.73
CA GLN A 348 -12.64 21.53 4.00
C GLN A 348 -13.95 20.79 4.33
N ASP A 349 -14.40 20.83 5.58
CA ASP A 349 -15.67 20.27 6.04
C ASP A 349 -16.85 20.99 5.37
N VAL A 350 -16.83 22.33 5.36
CA VAL A 350 -17.84 23.14 4.68
C VAL A 350 -17.84 22.85 3.19
N LYS A 351 -16.68 22.87 2.54
CA LYS A 351 -16.53 22.55 1.11
C LYS A 351 -17.09 21.17 0.76
N LEU A 352 -16.78 20.14 1.55
CA LEU A 352 -17.29 18.79 1.32
C LEU A 352 -18.79 18.67 1.58
N LYS A 353 -19.30 19.35 2.61
CA LYS A 353 -20.74 19.39 2.88
C LYS A 353 -21.49 20.04 1.73
N ASP A 354 -20.99 21.15 1.20
CA ASP A 354 -21.57 21.86 0.06
C ASP A 354 -21.49 21.01 -1.22
N HIS A 355 -20.35 20.36 -1.44
CA HIS A 355 -20.15 19.44 -2.54
C HIS A 355 -21.14 18.28 -2.50
N PHE A 356 -21.23 17.52 -1.40
CA PHE A 356 -22.16 16.39 -1.31
C PHE A 356 -23.62 16.84 -1.41
N THR A 357 -23.98 17.99 -0.81
CA THR A 357 -25.34 18.55 -0.92
C THR A 357 -25.68 18.82 -2.38
N THR A 358 -24.77 19.46 -3.11
CA THR A 358 -24.96 19.78 -4.53
C THR A 358 -24.99 18.52 -5.38
N LEU A 359 -24.02 17.62 -5.22
CA LEU A 359 -23.93 16.39 -6.00
C LEU A 359 -25.17 15.51 -5.80
N VAL A 360 -25.60 15.27 -4.57
CA VAL A 360 -26.80 14.45 -4.28
C VAL A 360 -28.05 15.07 -4.91
N ALA A 361 -28.21 16.39 -4.84
CA ALA A 361 -29.32 17.06 -5.51
C ALA A 361 -29.30 16.83 -7.03
N LYS A 362 -28.12 16.96 -7.67
CA LYS A 362 -27.98 16.75 -9.12
C LYS A 362 -28.11 15.29 -9.54
N LEU A 363 -27.62 14.34 -8.73
CA LEU A 363 -27.84 12.90 -8.93
C LEU A 363 -29.33 12.56 -8.87
N ARG A 364 -30.06 13.09 -7.88
CA ARG A 364 -31.52 12.91 -7.74
C ARG A 364 -32.32 13.47 -8.91
N SER A 365 -31.82 14.52 -9.54
CA SER A 365 -32.41 15.08 -10.75
C SER A 365 -31.93 14.40 -12.03
N GLY A 366 -31.08 13.38 -11.97
CA GLY A 366 -30.55 12.70 -13.15
C GLY A 366 -29.77 13.65 -14.05
N LEU A 367 -28.97 14.56 -13.49
CA LEU A 367 -28.19 15.59 -14.21
C LEU A 367 -26.68 15.40 -14.09
N VAL A 368 -26.22 14.22 -13.67
CA VAL A 368 -24.80 13.92 -13.43
C VAL A 368 -24.37 12.78 -14.35
N VAL A 369 -23.21 12.96 -14.99
CA VAL A 369 -22.53 11.92 -15.76
C VAL A 369 -21.21 11.58 -15.07
N PRO A 370 -21.08 10.38 -14.49
CA PRO A 370 -19.83 9.86 -13.97
C PRO A 370 -18.85 9.57 -15.11
N PHE A 371 -17.59 9.99 -14.91
CA PHE A 371 -16.49 9.77 -15.83
C PHE A 371 -15.38 9.00 -15.10
N LEU A 372 -15.18 7.75 -15.50
CA LEU A 372 -14.39 6.76 -14.78
C LEU A 372 -13.04 6.56 -15.48
N GLY A 373 -11.95 6.82 -14.74
CA GLY A 373 -10.59 6.55 -15.18
C GLY A 373 -9.99 5.30 -14.53
N ALA A 374 -8.80 4.91 -14.98
CA ALA A 374 -8.17 3.66 -14.56
C ALA A 374 -7.82 3.63 -13.06
N ASP A 375 -7.67 4.77 -12.39
CA ASP A 375 -7.31 4.79 -10.97
C ASP A 375 -8.49 4.37 -10.06
N ILE A 376 -9.72 4.24 -10.58
CA ILE A 376 -10.82 3.60 -9.84
C ILE A 376 -10.48 2.14 -9.51
N ASN A 377 -9.61 1.51 -10.30
CA ASN A 377 -9.24 0.11 -10.14
C ASN A 377 -8.45 -0.13 -8.85
N LEU A 378 -7.91 0.93 -8.24
CA LEU A 378 -7.22 0.89 -6.94
C LEU A 378 -8.17 0.70 -5.75
N CYS A 379 -9.48 0.90 -5.92
CA CYS A 379 -10.45 0.71 -4.84
C CYS A 379 -10.59 -0.76 -4.44
N ASP A 380 -10.76 -1.00 -3.14
CA ASP A 380 -10.87 -2.32 -2.48
C ASP A 380 -9.65 -3.24 -2.65
N ARG A 381 -8.60 -2.79 -3.35
CA ARG A 381 -7.35 -3.55 -3.41
C ARG A 381 -6.76 -3.67 -2.00
N PRO A 382 -6.16 -4.82 -1.65
CA PRO A 382 -5.53 -5.00 -0.36
C PRO A 382 -4.44 -3.93 -0.15
N LYS A 383 -4.69 -3.00 0.77
CA LYS A 383 -3.72 -1.98 1.18
C LYS A 383 -2.92 -2.57 2.33
N LYS A 384 -1.81 -3.25 2.03
CA LYS A 384 -0.87 -3.62 3.10
C LYS A 384 -0.30 -2.32 3.70
N PRO A 385 -0.41 -2.09 5.02
CA PRO A 385 0.16 -0.91 5.63
C PRO A 385 1.68 -0.89 5.40
N ASN A 386 2.16 0.10 4.64
CA ASN A 386 3.57 0.33 4.26
C ASN A 386 4.13 -0.48 3.07
N GLU A 387 3.32 -1.22 2.31
CA GLU A 387 3.77 -1.76 1.02
C GLU A 387 3.62 -0.67 -0.05
N ILE A 388 4.72 -0.27 -0.69
CA ILE A 388 4.63 0.51 -1.92
C ILE A 388 4.18 -0.48 -2.99
N SER A 389 2.89 -0.45 -3.36
CA SER A 389 2.42 -1.19 -4.54
C SER A 389 3.19 -0.71 -5.74
N TYR A 390 4.14 -1.52 -6.19
CA TYR A 390 4.96 -1.17 -7.33
C TYR A 390 4.20 -1.51 -8.62
N PRO A 391 4.15 -0.59 -9.61
CA PRO A 391 3.40 -0.83 -10.84
C PRO A 391 3.82 -2.09 -11.61
N TRP A 392 5.07 -2.55 -11.45
CA TRP A 392 5.63 -3.71 -12.13
C TRP A 392 5.27 -5.07 -11.49
N GLY A 393 4.44 -5.09 -10.44
CA GLY A 393 3.95 -6.32 -9.82
C GLY A 393 2.55 -6.75 -10.29
N TRP A 394 1.93 -6.00 -11.19
CA TRP A 394 0.63 -6.34 -11.75
C TRP A 394 0.79 -7.29 -12.94
N GLU A 395 -0.02 -8.35 -12.96
CA GLU A 395 -0.13 -9.30 -14.07
C GLU A 395 -1.61 -9.46 -14.47
N PRO A 396 -1.93 -9.81 -15.73
CA PRO A 396 -3.31 -10.07 -16.17
C PRO A 396 -4.05 -11.15 -15.37
N SER A 397 -3.32 -12.03 -14.66
CA SER A 397 -3.88 -13.08 -13.81
C SER A 397 -4.34 -12.60 -12.42
N ASN A 398 -4.07 -11.34 -12.05
CA ASN A 398 -4.49 -10.79 -10.77
C ASN A 398 -6.01 -10.64 -10.69
N ASP A 399 -6.57 -10.65 -9.47
CA ASP A 399 -8.02 -10.52 -9.25
C ASP A 399 -8.60 -9.13 -9.58
N TYR A 400 -7.77 -8.15 -9.94
CA TYR A 400 -8.15 -6.76 -10.18
C TYR A 400 -7.56 -6.21 -11.49
N PRO A 401 -8.31 -5.36 -12.23
CA PRO A 401 -7.85 -4.79 -13.49
C PRO A 401 -6.72 -3.77 -13.27
N PRO A 402 -5.88 -3.46 -14.26
CA PRO A 402 -4.72 -2.58 -14.09
C PRO A 402 -5.10 -1.10 -14.01
N THR A 403 -4.22 -0.30 -13.41
CA THR A 403 -4.16 1.16 -13.66
C THR A 403 -3.37 1.47 -14.94
N ASN A 404 -3.42 2.71 -15.43
CA ASN A 404 -2.60 3.13 -16.58
C ASN A 404 -1.09 2.89 -16.35
N VAL A 405 -0.60 3.10 -15.13
CA VAL A 405 0.82 2.94 -14.78
C VAL A 405 1.21 1.46 -14.74
N GLU A 406 0.34 0.61 -14.21
CA GLU A 406 0.53 -0.85 -14.17
C GLU A 406 0.52 -1.45 -15.58
N LEU A 407 -0.42 -1.03 -16.43
CA LEU A 407 -0.47 -1.47 -17.82
C LEU A 407 0.77 -1.03 -18.61
N ALA A 408 1.24 0.20 -18.38
CA ALA A 408 2.48 0.69 -18.98
C ALA A 408 3.68 -0.16 -18.55
N ALA A 409 3.76 -0.54 -17.26
CA ALA A 409 4.81 -1.41 -16.75
C ALA A 409 4.74 -2.83 -17.33
N TYR A 410 3.53 -3.39 -17.47
CA TYR A 410 3.32 -4.71 -18.07
C TYR A 410 3.73 -4.76 -19.54
N LEU A 411 3.47 -3.69 -20.30
CA LEU A 411 3.87 -3.60 -21.71
C LEU A 411 5.40 -3.50 -21.87
N ASP A 412 6.11 -2.82 -20.97
CA ASP A 412 7.58 -2.72 -20.96
C ASP A 412 8.26 -3.91 -20.25
N LYS A 413 7.99 -5.15 -20.69
CA LYS A 413 8.50 -6.40 -20.05
C LYS A 413 10.03 -6.46 -19.89
N SER A 414 10.79 -5.75 -20.75
CA SER A 414 12.26 -5.70 -20.72
C SER A 414 12.83 -4.60 -19.80
N GLN A 415 11.95 -3.75 -19.25
CA GLN A 415 12.28 -2.51 -18.54
C GLN A 415 13.23 -1.61 -19.34
N GLU A 416 13.22 -1.70 -20.68
CA GLU A 416 14.14 -0.94 -21.53
C GLU A 416 13.80 0.55 -21.53
N TYR A 417 12.52 0.89 -21.45
CA TYR A 417 12.08 2.28 -21.33
C TYR A 417 12.54 2.90 -20.01
N LEU A 418 12.54 2.12 -18.91
CA LEU A 418 13.07 2.54 -17.61
C LEU A 418 14.60 2.73 -17.61
N LYS A 419 15.34 2.07 -18.51
CA LYS A 419 16.80 2.17 -18.62
C LYS A 419 17.28 3.43 -19.37
N THR A 420 16.42 4.06 -20.18
CA THR A 420 16.84 5.10 -21.14
C THR A 420 15.98 6.37 -21.10
N VAL A 421 15.89 7.04 -19.95
CA VAL A 421 15.29 8.39 -19.89
C VAL A 421 16.35 9.46 -20.14
N ARG A 422 16.50 9.91 -21.40
CA ARG A 422 17.32 11.08 -21.74
C ARG A 422 16.67 12.36 -21.20
N CYS A 423 17.48 13.20 -20.57
CA CYS A 423 17.06 14.50 -20.07
C CYS A 423 17.03 15.53 -21.20
N PRO A 424 15.88 16.16 -21.50
CA PRO A 424 15.77 17.14 -22.58
C PRO A 424 16.65 18.38 -22.38
N LEU A 425 17.10 18.62 -21.14
CA LEU A 425 17.94 19.76 -20.77
C LEU A 425 19.44 19.46 -20.85
N CYS A 426 19.82 18.19 -20.79
CA CYS A 426 21.21 17.79 -20.57
C CYS A 426 21.74 16.75 -21.56
N ASP A 427 20.93 16.31 -22.52
CA ASP A 427 21.24 15.46 -23.69
C ASP A 427 22.33 14.39 -23.45
N THR A 428 22.26 13.74 -22.29
CA THR A 428 23.20 12.71 -21.83
C THR A 428 22.42 11.52 -21.30
N GLU A 429 22.95 10.32 -21.51
CA GLU A 429 22.38 9.06 -21.02
C GLU A 429 22.63 8.84 -19.52
N THR A 430 23.65 9.49 -18.98
CA THR A 430 23.98 9.50 -17.55
C THR A 430 23.66 10.87 -16.95
N LEU A 431 22.57 10.94 -16.20
CA LEU A 431 22.14 12.18 -15.55
C LEU A 431 23.06 12.54 -14.38
N PRO A 432 23.48 13.81 -14.23
CA PRO A 432 24.18 14.31 -13.05
C PRO A 432 23.36 14.08 -11.77
N SER A 433 24.03 13.84 -10.63
CA SER A 433 23.39 13.52 -9.35
C SER A 433 22.46 14.62 -8.81
N ASP A 434 22.65 15.86 -9.26
CA ASP A 434 21.90 17.07 -8.95
C ASP A 434 20.83 17.41 -9.99
N CYS A 435 20.66 16.59 -11.03
CA CYS A 435 19.63 16.79 -12.04
C CYS A 435 18.22 16.66 -11.42
N PRO A 436 17.31 17.65 -11.59
CA PRO A 436 15.94 17.56 -11.09
C PRO A 436 15.18 16.33 -11.62
N MET A 437 15.60 15.82 -12.79
CA MET A 437 15.07 14.58 -13.36
C MET A 437 15.54 13.32 -12.60
N MET A 438 16.71 13.31 -11.95
CA MET A 438 17.17 12.20 -11.12
C MET A 438 16.35 12.07 -9.84
N ALA A 439 15.98 13.17 -9.19
CA ALA A 439 15.07 13.13 -8.04
C ALA A 439 13.69 12.54 -8.39
N ALA A 440 13.23 12.74 -9.63
CA ALA A 440 12.00 12.16 -10.17
C ALA A 440 12.14 10.69 -10.65
N ILE A 441 13.34 10.25 -11.03
CA ILE A 441 13.63 8.85 -11.39
C ILE A 441 13.81 7.99 -10.13
N VAL A 442 14.47 8.53 -9.11
CA VAL A 442 14.71 7.85 -7.82
C VAL A 442 13.40 7.64 -7.03
N THR A 443 12.35 8.41 -7.34
CA THR A 443 10.99 8.25 -6.78
C THR A 443 10.07 7.33 -7.62
N LYS A 444 10.61 6.68 -8.67
CA LYS A 444 10.16 5.44 -9.36
C LYS A 444 8.69 5.20 -9.80
N VAL A 445 7.75 6.16 -9.73
CA VAL A 445 6.35 5.92 -10.22
C VAL A 445 5.84 6.98 -11.21
N THR A 446 6.40 8.19 -11.22
CA THR A 446 5.80 9.34 -11.93
C THR A 446 6.14 9.47 -13.42
N ARG A 447 6.72 8.44 -14.08
CA ARG A 447 7.17 8.55 -15.49
C ARG A 447 6.69 7.47 -16.46
N LEU A 448 6.02 6.42 -15.99
CA LEU A 448 5.41 5.45 -16.88
C LEU A 448 4.07 6.00 -17.37
N ASP A 449 4.11 6.63 -18.54
CA ASP A 449 2.93 7.08 -19.29
C ASP A 449 2.57 6.00 -20.31
N LEU A 450 1.36 5.45 -20.18
CA LEU A 450 0.89 4.34 -21.00
C LEU A 450 0.98 4.64 -22.50
N GLN A 451 0.65 5.86 -22.90
CA GLN A 451 0.62 6.26 -24.30
C GLN A 451 2.03 6.31 -24.87
N HIS A 452 2.97 6.92 -24.14
CA HIS A 452 4.37 6.95 -24.57
C HIS A 452 4.99 5.55 -24.66
N VAL A 453 4.75 4.69 -23.65
CA VAL A 453 5.26 3.30 -23.67
C VAL A 453 4.64 2.53 -24.84
N SER A 454 3.34 2.64 -25.03
CA SER A 454 2.63 1.98 -26.14
C SER A 454 3.15 2.49 -27.50
N GLN A 455 3.36 3.79 -27.66
CA GLN A 455 3.90 4.37 -28.89
C GLN A 455 5.33 3.88 -29.16
N TYR A 456 6.18 3.84 -28.14
CA TYR A 456 7.54 3.34 -28.26
C TYR A 456 7.57 1.88 -28.75
N LEU A 457 6.76 1.02 -28.14
CA LEU A 457 6.65 -0.39 -28.51
C LEU A 457 6.12 -0.55 -29.94
N ASN A 458 5.08 0.21 -30.29
CA ASN A 458 4.49 0.21 -31.63
C ASN A 458 5.54 0.43 -32.73
N VAL A 459 6.50 1.33 -32.49
CA VAL A 459 7.55 1.69 -33.47
C VAL A 459 8.73 0.70 -33.51
N ARG A 460 9.08 0.02 -32.40
CA ARG A 460 10.37 -0.69 -32.27
C ARG A 460 10.33 -2.21 -32.40
N LEU A 461 9.23 -2.90 -32.04
CA LEU A 461 9.30 -4.34 -31.67
C LEU A 461 8.11 -5.22 -32.16
N GLN A 462 7.58 -5.05 -33.39
CA GLN A 462 6.31 -5.71 -33.79
C GLN A 462 5.13 -5.32 -32.86
N GLY A 463 5.19 -4.11 -32.28
CA GLY A 463 4.51 -3.77 -31.03
C GLY A 463 2.99 -3.65 -31.08
N GLU A 464 2.38 -3.43 -32.26
CA GLU A 464 0.92 -3.40 -32.35
C GLU A 464 0.31 -4.74 -31.93
N GLU A 465 0.92 -5.88 -32.28
CA GLU A 465 0.44 -7.21 -31.90
C GLU A 465 0.57 -7.46 -30.39
N THR A 466 1.65 -7.01 -29.76
CA THR A 466 1.85 -7.11 -28.31
C THR A 466 0.84 -6.26 -27.54
N ILE A 467 0.58 -5.04 -28.02
CA ILE A 467 -0.43 -4.15 -27.42
C ILE A 467 -1.82 -4.75 -27.60
N ASN A 468 -2.15 -5.25 -28.80
CA ASN A 468 -3.41 -5.95 -29.07
C ASN A 468 -3.57 -7.14 -28.12
N GLN A 469 -2.55 -7.97 -27.95
CA GLN A 469 -2.60 -9.13 -27.05
C GLN A 469 -2.87 -8.70 -25.60
N ALA A 470 -2.16 -7.71 -25.08
CA ALA A 470 -2.35 -7.23 -23.71
C ALA A 470 -3.78 -6.70 -23.48
N ILE A 471 -4.31 -5.93 -24.43
CA ILE A 471 -5.67 -5.38 -24.36
C ILE A 471 -6.72 -6.48 -24.48
N ASN A 472 -6.46 -7.51 -25.30
CA ASN A 472 -7.33 -8.68 -25.41
C ASN A 472 -7.35 -9.48 -24.09
N GLU A 473 -6.19 -9.73 -23.51
CA GLU A 473 -6.06 -10.40 -22.20
C GLU A 473 -6.85 -9.65 -21.12
N ILE A 474 -6.72 -8.32 -21.04
CA ILE A 474 -7.40 -7.51 -20.04
C ILE A 474 -8.91 -7.43 -20.28
N SER A 475 -9.35 -7.29 -21.52
CA SER A 475 -10.79 -7.17 -21.83
C SER A 475 -11.56 -8.47 -21.63
N GLN A 476 -10.90 -9.63 -21.85
CA GLN A 476 -11.48 -10.95 -21.68
C GLN A 476 -11.39 -11.48 -20.23
N HIS A 477 -10.47 -10.97 -19.43
CA HIS A 477 -10.32 -11.42 -18.05
C HIS A 477 -11.46 -10.90 -17.17
N LYS A 478 -12.06 -11.81 -16.38
CA LYS A 478 -13.15 -11.49 -15.45
C LYS A 478 -12.60 -11.12 -14.09
N TYR A 479 -12.17 -9.87 -13.95
CA TYR A 479 -11.72 -9.35 -12.67
C TYR A 479 -12.86 -9.20 -11.68
N THR A 480 -12.53 -9.17 -10.39
CA THR A 480 -13.50 -8.97 -9.32
C THR A 480 -13.93 -7.49 -9.26
N PRO A 481 -15.24 -7.18 -9.38
CA PRO A 481 -15.72 -5.81 -9.22
C PRO A 481 -15.40 -5.22 -7.85
N ASN A 482 -14.95 -3.96 -7.80
CA ASN A 482 -14.75 -3.23 -6.55
C ASN A 482 -15.97 -2.36 -6.16
N CYS A 483 -15.87 -1.62 -5.06
CA CYS A 483 -16.94 -0.80 -4.51
C CYS A 483 -17.45 0.29 -5.47
N VAL A 484 -16.59 0.83 -6.34
CA VAL A 484 -16.99 1.82 -7.36
C VAL A 484 -17.88 1.15 -8.41
N HIS A 485 -17.45 0.01 -8.93
CA HIS A 485 -18.21 -0.77 -9.92
C HIS A 485 -19.56 -1.20 -9.36
N ARG A 486 -19.56 -1.79 -8.15
CA ARG A 486 -20.79 -2.24 -7.47
C ARG A 486 -21.73 -1.09 -7.15
N PHE A 487 -21.20 0.07 -6.74
CA PHE A 487 -22.02 1.26 -6.50
C PHE A 487 -22.81 1.64 -7.75
N PHE A 488 -22.16 1.76 -8.91
CA PHE A 488 -22.85 2.15 -10.15
C PHE A 488 -23.79 1.08 -10.68
N ALA A 489 -23.47 -0.20 -10.51
CA ALA A 489 -24.36 -1.30 -10.88
C ALA A 489 -25.65 -1.32 -10.03
N GLN A 490 -25.56 -0.99 -8.75
CA GLN A 490 -26.70 -0.96 -7.82
C GLN A 490 -27.47 0.37 -7.84
N PHE A 491 -26.83 1.45 -8.30
CA PHE A 491 -27.38 2.80 -8.27
C PHE A 491 -28.77 2.94 -8.94
N PRO A 492 -29.05 2.36 -10.11
CA PRO A 492 -30.38 2.42 -10.75
C PRO A 492 -31.50 1.89 -9.85
N ARG A 493 -31.28 0.74 -9.23
CA ARG A 493 -32.21 0.12 -8.29
C ARG A 493 -32.43 0.99 -7.07
N LEU A 494 -31.35 1.50 -6.47
CA LEU A 494 -31.40 2.42 -5.33
C LEU A 494 -32.25 3.66 -5.65
N MET A 495 -32.07 4.28 -6.82
CA MET A 495 -32.81 5.47 -7.22
C MET A 495 -34.31 5.21 -7.42
N ASN A 496 -34.66 4.03 -7.94
CA ASN A 496 -36.05 3.59 -8.09
C ASN A 496 -36.70 3.30 -6.73
N GLU A 497 -36.04 2.54 -5.86
CA GLU A 497 -36.56 2.18 -4.52
C GLU A 497 -36.78 3.42 -3.64
N ARG A 498 -35.94 4.45 -3.77
CA ARG A 498 -36.09 5.74 -3.08
C ARG A 498 -37.12 6.67 -3.73
N GLY A 499 -37.68 6.29 -4.87
CA GLY A 499 -38.68 7.08 -5.61
C GLY A 499 -38.11 8.38 -6.20
N TYR A 500 -36.81 8.45 -6.48
CA TYR A 500 -36.20 9.61 -7.16
C TYR A 500 -36.46 9.55 -8.65
N SER A 501 -36.28 8.38 -9.25
CA SER A 501 -36.48 8.13 -10.67
C SER A 501 -37.89 8.48 -11.16
N SER A 502 -38.93 8.25 -10.35
CA SER A 502 -40.33 8.57 -10.69
C SER A 502 -40.65 10.07 -10.64
N ARG A 503 -39.80 10.90 -10.03
CA ARG A 503 -39.98 12.36 -9.93
C ARG A 503 -39.38 13.11 -11.12
N ILE A 504 -38.57 12.43 -11.92
CA ILE A 504 -37.97 12.98 -13.13
C ILE A 504 -39.06 13.02 -14.20
N LYS A 505 -39.47 14.23 -14.60
CA LYS A 505 -40.44 14.40 -15.68
C LYS A 505 -39.77 14.02 -17.00
N THR A 506 -40.16 12.88 -17.56
CA THR A 506 -39.73 12.42 -18.88
C THR A 506 -40.64 13.03 -19.95
N GLY A 507 -40.09 13.87 -20.82
CA GLY A 507 -40.84 14.52 -21.90
C GLY A 507 -39.88 15.11 -22.93
N VAL A 508 -40.39 15.41 -24.14
CA VAL A 508 -39.60 16.02 -25.23
C VAL A 508 -39.03 17.36 -24.75
N GLY A 509 -37.70 17.48 -24.70
CA GLY A 509 -36.99 18.66 -24.19
C GLY A 509 -36.63 18.64 -22.70
N SER A 510 -36.88 17.54 -21.97
CA SER A 510 -36.39 17.39 -20.59
C SER A 510 -34.88 17.12 -20.55
N GLU A 511 -34.14 17.93 -19.79
CA GLU A 511 -32.69 17.79 -19.62
C GLU A 511 -32.31 16.63 -18.67
N ALA A 512 -33.27 16.16 -17.87
CA ALA A 512 -33.10 15.13 -16.85
C ALA A 512 -33.46 13.73 -17.38
N THR A 513 -32.67 12.73 -17.03
CA THR A 513 -32.91 11.33 -17.44
C THR A 513 -33.05 10.42 -16.23
N ARG A 514 -33.89 9.38 -16.33
CA ARG A 514 -34.16 8.47 -15.21
C ARG A 514 -32.93 7.66 -14.77
N TYR A 515 -32.11 7.27 -15.73
CA TYR A 515 -30.93 6.45 -15.57
C TYR A 515 -29.66 7.19 -16.01
N GLN A 516 -28.52 6.66 -15.56
CA GLN A 516 -27.21 7.28 -15.74
C GLN A 516 -26.56 6.86 -17.05
N LEU A 517 -25.90 7.84 -17.68
CA LEU A 517 -24.84 7.59 -18.64
C LEU A 517 -23.53 7.51 -17.85
N LEU A 518 -22.85 6.37 -17.90
CA LEU A 518 -21.54 6.12 -17.31
C LEU A 518 -20.50 6.16 -18.43
N VAL A 519 -19.49 7.01 -18.30
CA VAL A 519 -18.39 7.06 -19.27
C VAL A 519 -17.16 6.45 -18.64
N THR A 520 -16.47 5.56 -19.36
CA THR A 520 -15.21 4.96 -18.88
C THR A 520 -14.14 4.96 -19.97
N THR A 521 -12.90 5.11 -19.53
CA THR A 521 -11.69 4.98 -20.36
C THR A 521 -10.97 3.64 -20.15
N ASN A 522 -11.54 2.75 -19.33
CA ASN A 522 -10.92 1.48 -18.98
C ASN A 522 -11.15 0.45 -20.09
N PHE A 523 -10.14 -0.40 -20.31
CA PHE A 523 -10.18 -1.46 -21.32
C PHE A 523 -10.84 -2.75 -20.82
N ASP A 524 -10.78 -3.01 -19.51
CA ASP A 524 -11.37 -4.18 -18.87
C ASP A 524 -12.91 -4.18 -18.88
N SER A 525 -13.52 -5.33 -18.59
CA SER A 525 -14.99 -5.53 -18.55
C SER A 525 -15.57 -5.53 -17.12
N THR A 526 -14.83 -5.02 -16.14
CA THR A 526 -15.17 -5.14 -14.71
C THR A 526 -16.45 -4.37 -14.34
N LEU A 527 -16.74 -3.25 -15.02
CA LEU A 527 -17.97 -2.50 -14.79
C LEU A 527 -19.19 -3.26 -15.32
N GLU A 528 -19.08 -3.80 -16.53
CA GLU A 528 -20.08 -4.63 -17.16
C GLU A 528 -20.36 -5.87 -16.30
N GLN A 529 -19.31 -6.54 -15.81
CA GLN A 529 -19.40 -7.67 -14.88
C GLN A 529 -20.17 -7.30 -13.60
N ALA A 530 -19.95 -6.10 -13.04
CA ALA A 530 -20.69 -5.64 -11.87
C ALA A 530 -22.20 -5.47 -12.14
N PHE A 531 -22.57 -5.00 -13.34
CA PHE A 531 -23.97 -4.89 -13.76
C PHE A 531 -24.62 -6.26 -13.94
N LEU A 532 -23.89 -7.22 -14.54
CA LEU A 532 -24.33 -8.60 -14.67
C LEU A 532 -24.54 -9.26 -13.29
N GLU A 533 -23.60 -9.07 -12.36
CA GLU A 533 -23.70 -9.56 -10.96
C GLU A 533 -24.88 -8.93 -10.21
N ALA A 534 -25.14 -7.64 -10.43
CA ALA A 534 -26.28 -6.93 -9.85
C ALA A 534 -27.62 -7.26 -10.54
N LYS A 535 -27.61 -8.08 -11.61
CA LYS A 535 -28.76 -8.35 -12.48
C LYS A 535 -29.43 -7.07 -12.99
N GLN A 536 -28.63 -6.04 -13.27
CA GLN A 536 -29.12 -4.74 -13.72
C GLN A 536 -29.00 -4.65 -15.24
N PRO A 537 -30.12 -4.53 -16.01
CA PRO A 537 -30.06 -4.29 -17.44
C PRO A 537 -29.34 -2.99 -17.77
N PHE A 538 -28.62 -2.96 -18.90
CA PHE A 538 -27.86 -1.81 -19.39
C PHE A 538 -27.65 -1.87 -20.90
N ASP A 539 -27.28 -0.74 -21.50
CA ASP A 539 -26.73 -0.68 -22.86
C ASP A 539 -25.23 -0.46 -22.80
N LEU A 540 -24.49 -1.17 -23.64
CA LEU A 540 -23.06 -0.99 -23.82
C LEU A 540 -22.81 -0.29 -25.16
N VAL A 541 -22.14 0.85 -25.11
CA VAL A 541 -21.68 1.58 -26.29
C VAL A 541 -20.15 1.63 -26.22
N SER A 542 -19.47 1.05 -27.20
CA SER A 542 -18.02 0.98 -27.19
C SER A 542 -17.40 1.45 -28.49
N TYR A 543 -16.30 2.18 -28.37
CA TYR A 543 -15.45 2.51 -29.50
C TYR A 543 -14.91 1.24 -30.15
N THR A 544 -15.01 1.17 -31.48
CA THR A 544 -14.42 0.13 -32.31
C THR A 544 -13.95 0.73 -33.64
N VAL A 545 -13.32 -0.09 -34.45
CA VAL A 545 -13.00 0.22 -35.83
C VAL A 545 -13.91 -0.63 -36.74
N ALA A 546 -14.43 -0.01 -37.79
CA ALA A 546 -15.24 -0.65 -38.83
C ALA A 546 -14.36 -1.43 -39.81
N ASP A 547 -14.97 -2.39 -40.50
CA ASP A 547 -14.32 -3.13 -41.58
C ASP A 547 -13.80 -2.19 -42.69
N GLU A 548 -12.74 -2.63 -43.35
CA GLU A 548 -12.22 -1.94 -44.55
C GLU A 548 -13.33 -1.83 -45.60
N ASN A 549 -13.63 -0.61 -46.04
CA ASN A 549 -14.52 -0.44 -47.18
C ASN A 549 -13.84 -0.95 -48.47
N ASN A 550 -14.59 -1.01 -49.57
CA ASN A 550 -14.08 -1.46 -50.88
C ASN A 550 -12.87 -0.65 -51.42
N ASP A 551 -12.59 0.52 -50.84
CA ASP A 551 -11.45 1.39 -51.18
C ASP A 551 -10.26 1.23 -50.21
N GLY A 552 -10.31 0.26 -49.28
CA GLY A 552 -9.28 0.01 -48.28
C GLY A 552 -9.24 1.05 -47.14
N GLN A 553 -10.28 1.89 -47.00
CA GLN A 553 -10.41 2.82 -45.90
C GLN A 553 -11.10 2.16 -44.71
N ILE A 554 -10.41 2.26 -43.56
CA ILE A 554 -10.89 1.85 -42.26
C ILE A 554 -11.64 3.04 -41.63
N PHE A 555 -12.90 2.86 -41.23
CA PHE A 555 -13.66 3.90 -40.52
C PHE A 555 -13.71 3.64 -39.02
N LYS A 556 -13.76 4.69 -38.22
CA LYS A 556 -13.95 4.59 -36.77
C LYS A 556 -15.43 4.67 -36.46
N GLN A 557 -15.93 3.83 -35.56
CA GLN A 557 -17.34 3.85 -35.18
C GLN A 557 -17.55 3.45 -33.72
N PHE A 558 -18.74 3.72 -33.20
CA PHE A 558 -19.18 3.10 -31.97
C PHE A 558 -20.07 1.91 -32.32
N VAL A 559 -20.06 0.88 -31.51
CA VAL A 559 -21.04 -0.22 -31.57
C VAL A 559 -21.89 -0.22 -30.33
N HIS A 560 -23.14 -0.66 -30.49
CA HIS A 560 -24.11 -0.86 -29.43
C HIS A 560 -24.36 -2.33 -29.20
N GLN A 561 -24.48 -2.70 -27.93
CA GLN A 561 -24.97 -4.01 -27.52
C GLN A 561 -25.93 -3.83 -26.34
N LYS A 562 -27.12 -4.39 -26.48
CA LYS A 562 -28.16 -4.34 -25.44
C LYS A 562 -27.98 -5.52 -24.49
N PHE A 563 -28.03 -5.27 -23.18
CA PHE A 563 -28.05 -6.29 -22.14
C PHE A 563 -29.38 -6.23 -21.39
N ASP A 564 -30.15 -7.31 -21.45
CA ASP A 564 -31.49 -7.39 -20.86
C ASP A 564 -31.72 -8.74 -20.17
N HIS A 565 -32.75 -8.82 -19.33
CA HIS A 565 -33.11 -10.07 -18.68
C HIS A 565 -33.39 -11.15 -19.72
N GLN A 566 -32.89 -12.36 -19.48
CA GLN A 566 -33.12 -13.51 -20.35
C GLN A 566 -34.62 -13.80 -20.55
N THR A 567 -35.45 -13.49 -19.54
CA THR A 567 -36.91 -13.61 -19.64
C THR A 567 -37.57 -12.31 -19.20
N ASP A 568 -38.41 -11.73 -20.07
CA ASP A 568 -39.08 -10.44 -19.84
C ASP A 568 -40.01 -10.40 -18.60
N LYS A 569 -40.32 -11.56 -18.03
CA LYS A 569 -41.30 -11.71 -16.93
C LYS A 569 -40.66 -11.79 -15.55
N ASP A 570 -39.33 -11.85 -15.46
CA ASP A 570 -38.65 -12.11 -14.20
C ASP A 570 -37.42 -11.20 -14.03
N GLN A 571 -37.54 -10.21 -13.16
CA GLN A 571 -36.46 -9.27 -12.81
C GLN A 571 -35.32 -9.94 -12.03
N GLU A 572 -35.50 -11.19 -11.58
CA GLU A 572 -34.43 -11.98 -10.96
C GLU A 572 -33.69 -12.87 -11.97
N SER A 573 -34.13 -12.90 -13.23
CA SER A 573 -33.43 -13.64 -14.29
C SER A 573 -32.08 -13.01 -14.61
N PRO A 574 -31.08 -13.82 -15.01
CA PRO A 574 -29.79 -13.32 -15.46
C PRO A 574 -29.96 -12.29 -16.58
N VAL A 575 -29.14 -11.24 -16.53
CA VAL A 575 -28.99 -10.29 -17.64
C VAL A 575 -28.02 -10.89 -18.65
N VAL A 576 -28.42 -10.92 -19.91
CA VAL A 576 -27.65 -11.50 -21.01
C VAL A 576 -27.61 -10.53 -22.19
N PRO A 577 -26.57 -10.57 -23.05
CA PRO A 577 -26.56 -9.81 -24.28
C PRO A 577 -27.73 -10.23 -25.19
N GLN A 578 -28.39 -9.25 -25.79
CA GLN A 578 -29.50 -9.42 -26.72
C GLN A 578 -29.03 -9.03 -28.12
N GLY A 579 -29.21 -9.94 -29.09
CA GLY A 579 -28.83 -9.70 -30.49
C GLY A 579 -27.32 -9.62 -30.73
N GLU A 580 -26.96 -9.26 -31.96
CA GLU A 580 -25.58 -8.99 -32.37
C GLU A 580 -25.19 -7.53 -32.08
N LYS A 581 -23.90 -7.21 -32.17
CA LYS A 581 -23.41 -5.84 -31.98
C LYS A 581 -23.84 -4.99 -33.18
N GLU A 582 -24.53 -3.88 -32.92
CA GLU A 582 -25.03 -2.97 -33.96
C GLU A 582 -24.08 -1.77 -34.15
N ALA A 583 -23.65 -1.51 -35.39
CA ALA A 583 -22.82 -0.36 -35.71
C ALA A 583 -23.61 0.96 -35.65
N ILE A 584 -23.06 1.95 -34.96
CA ILE A 584 -23.64 3.30 -34.86
C ILE A 584 -23.10 4.14 -36.02
N ILE A 585 -23.97 4.39 -37.00
CA ILE A 585 -23.64 5.19 -38.18
C ILE A 585 -23.61 6.68 -37.81
N PRO A 586 -22.51 7.41 -38.12
CA PRO A 586 -22.41 8.84 -37.85
C PRO A 586 -23.57 9.64 -38.49
N GLY A 587 -24.17 10.56 -37.74
CA GLY A 587 -25.19 11.48 -38.26
C GLY A 587 -26.59 10.90 -38.49
N THR A 588 -26.78 9.59 -38.37
CA THR A 588 -28.14 9.00 -38.31
C THR A 588 -28.63 9.05 -36.87
N ALA A 589 -29.78 9.69 -36.62
CA ALA A 589 -30.60 9.33 -35.46
C ALA A 589 -31.14 7.95 -35.81
N PRO A 590 -30.63 6.85 -35.25
CA PRO A 590 -31.06 5.56 -35.73
C PRO A 590 -32.50 5.44 -35.27
N GLU A 591 -33.45 5.47 -36.20
CA GLU A 591 -34.88 5.35 -35.91
C GLU A 591 -35.19 4.05 -35.13
N ASN A 592 -34.22 3.12 -35.09
CA ASN A 592 -34.27 1.83 -34.42
C ASN A 592 -33.41 1.69 -33.14
N LEU A 593 -32.55 2.65 -32.78
CA LEU A 593 -31.71 2.56 -31.57
C LEU A 593 -32.26 3.48 -30.47
N ASP A 594 -33.05 2.88 -29.57
CA ASP A 594 -33.61 3.58 -28.42
C ASP A 594 -32.58 3.71 -27.29
N PHE A 595 -31.68 4.69 -27.37
CA PHE A 595 -30.85 5.13 -26.23
C PHE A 595 -31.63 6.01 -25.27
N SER A 596 -32.84 5.58 -24.90
CA SER A 596 -33.58 6.22 -23.84
C SER A 596 -32.88 5.90 -22.53
N LEU A 597 -32.06 6.85 -22.08
CA LEU A 597 -31.60 6.97 -20.68
C LEU A 597 -32.78 7.05 -19.68
N ASN A 598 -34.02 6.84 -20.12
CA ASN A 598 -35.20 6.68 -19.29
C ASN A 598 -35.63 5.21 -19.12
N GLU A 599 -35.07 4.28 -19.88
CA GLU A 599 -35.32 2.84 -19.76
C GLU A 599 -34.25 2.12 -18.95
N ARG A 600 -32.97 2.40 -19.25
CA ARG A 600 -31.84 1.73 -18.61
C ARG A 600 -30.58 2.60 -18.60
N PRO A 601 -29.59 2.27 -17.75
CA PRO A 601 -28.27 2.89 -17.78
C PRO A 601 -27.53 2.56 -19.07
N VAL A 602 -26.66 3.47 -19.49
CA VAL A 602 -25.77 3.29 -20.64
C VAL A 602 -24.32 3.36 -20.16
N ILE A 603 -23.51 2.37 -20.51
CA ILE A 603 -22.05 2.37 -20.32
C ILE A 603 -21.40 2.75 -21.65
N LEU A 604 -20.67 3.86 -21.67
CA LEU A 604 -19.93 4.37 -22.83
C LEU A 604 -18.42 4.16 -22.63
N LYS A 605 -17.81 3.23 -23.37
CA LYS A 605 -16.36 2.99 -23.38
C LYS A 605 -15.68 3.77 -24.50
N LEU A 606 -14.92 4.80 -24.14
CA LEU A 606 -14.32 5.71 -25.13
C LEU A 606 -13.11 5.12 -25.84
N TYR A 607 -12.36 4.23 -25.19
CA TYR A 607 -11.10 3.71 -25.72
C TYR A 607 -11.19 2.27 -26.24
N GLY A 608 -12.39 1.65 -26.19
CA GLY A 608 -12.59 0.25 -26.57
C GLY A 608 -11.83 -0.74 -25.66
N PRO A 609 -11.74 -2.03 -26.03
CA PRO A 609 -12.68 -2.75 -26.88
C PRO A 609 -13.89 -3.27 -26.08
N THR A 610 -14.82 -3.92 -26.77
CA THR A 610 -15.80 -4.85 -26.18
C THR A 610 -15.31 -6.29 -26.29
N GLU A 611 -15.72 -7.13 -25.34
CA GLU A 611 -15.49 -8.59 -25.36
C GLU A 611 -15.92 -9.20 -26.71
N GLY A 612 -15.07 -10.04 -27.34
CA GLY A 612 -15.39 -10.72 -28.60
C GLY A 612 -14.17 -11.22 -29.39
N GLN A 613 -14.40 -12.18 -30.29
CA GLN A 613 -13.36 -12.86 -31.09
C GLN A 613 -12.84 -12.04 -32.28
N ASP A 614 -13.51 -10.95 -32.66
CA ASP A 614 -13.12 -10.07 -33.76
C ASP A 614 -12.54 -8.74 -33.27
N ILE A 615 -11.54 -8.80 -32.38
CA ILE A 615 -10.69 -7.63 -32.13
C ILE A 615 -9.77 -7.51 -33.35
N HIS A 616 -10.31 -6.99 -34.44
CA HIS A 616 -9.51 -6.56 -35.58
C HIS A 616 -8.46 -5.57 -35.07
N ARG A 617 -7.24 -5.66 -35.63
CA ARG A 617 -6.15 -4.70 -35.41
C ARG A 617 -6.77 -3.29 -35.44
N LYS A 618 -6.63 -2.52 -34.35
CA LYS A 618 -7.07 -1.10 -34.17
C LYS A 618 -8.39 -0.81 -33.46
N SER A 619 -9.11 -1.77 -32.87
CA SER A 619 -10.40 -1.50 -32.18
C SER A 619 -10.30 -0.81 -30.80
N PHE A 620 -9.18 -0.13 -30.50
CA PHE A 620 -8.97 0.61 -29.25
C PHE A 620 -8.07 1.83 -29.44
N ALA A 621 -8.10 2.76 -28.48
CA ALA A 621 -7.24 3.95 -28.45
C ALA A 621 -6.25 3.92 -27.29
N ILE A 622 -4.96 3.75 -27.59
CA ILE A 622 -3.91 3.66 -26.56
C ILE A 622 -2.58 4.33 -26.96
N THR A 623 -2.16 4.25 -28.22
CA THR A 623 -0.95 4.89 -28.74
C THR A 623 -1.23 6.33 -29.16
N GLU A 624 -0.19 7.15 -29.33
CA GLU A 624 -0.33 8.49 -29.90
C GLU A 624 -0.98 8.42 -31.27
N ASP A 625 -0.57 7.50 -32.14
CA ASP A 625 -1.17 7.30 -33.46
C ASP A 625 -2.66 6.96 -33.37
N HIS A 626 -3.07 6.10 -32.42
CA HIS A 626 -4.51 5.80 -32.26
C HIS A 626 -5.30 7.04 -31.87
N PHE A 627 -4.75 7.90 -31.01
CA PHE A 627 -5.37 9.15 -30.60
C PHE A 627 -5.31 10.22 -31.69
N ILE A 628 -4.23 10.29 -32.48
CA ILE A 628 -4.15 11.13 -33.68
C ILE A 628 -5.23 10.68 -34.64
N ASP A 629 -5.35 9.38 -34.94
CA ASP A 629 -6.42 8.86 -35.77
C ASP A 629 -7.79 9.13 -35.13
N TYR A 630 -7.89 9.10 -33.80
CA TYR A 630 -9.12 9.45 -33.07
C TYR A 630 -9.43 10.95 -33.21
N LEU A 631 -8.50 11.78 -33.70
CA LEU A 631 -8.68 13.22 -33.88
C LEU A 631 -8.62 13.70 -35.33
N ALA A 632 -7.92 12.98 -36.22
CA ALA A 632 -7.43 13.43 -37.51
C ALA A 632 -8.44 13.27 -38.67
N TYR A 633 -9.52 12.53 -38.47
CA TYR A 633 -10.58 12.45 -39.49
C TYR A 633 -11.40 13.75 -39.47
N GLY A 634 -11.15 14.56 -40.51
CA GLY A 634 -11.82 15.83 -40.82
C GLY A 634 -13.33 15.69 -41.06
N ASP A 635 -14.03 16.80 -40.81
CA ASP A 635 -15.48 17.07 -40.92
C ASP A 635 -16.47 16.15 -40.20
N SER A 636 -16.05 14.96 -39.74
CA SER A 636 -16.85 14.06 -38.90
C SER A 636 -16.07 13.66 -37.65
N ASN A 637 -16.05 14.59 -36.69
CA ASN A 637 -15.58 14.37 -35.33
C ASN A 637 -16.05 13.01 -34.78
N PRO A 638 -15.21 12.16 -34.15
CA PRO A 638 -15.68 10.92 -33.53
C PRO A 638 -16.73 11.16 -32.43
N ILE A 639 -16.76 12.35 -31.83
CA ILE A 639 -17.85 12.75 -30.92
C ILE A 639 -19.14 13.07 -31.67
N HIS A 640 -19.08 13.47 -32.94
CA HIS A 640 -20.24 13.51 -33.84
C HIS A 640 -20.69 12.11 -34.30
N ILE A 641 -19.93 11.04 -34.00
CA ILE A 641 -20.33 9.64 -34.21
C ILE A 641 -21.11 9.11 -33.00
N LEU A 642 -20.98 9.72 -31.82
CA LEU A 642 -21.81 9.34 -30.68
C LEU A 642 -23.29 9.64 -30.99
N PRO A 643 -24.22 8.77 -30.55
CA PRO A 643 -25.64 9.04 -30.65
C PRO A 643 -25.99 10.41 -30.05
N ILE A 644 -26.80 11.19 -30.77
CA ILE A 644 -27.24 12.53 -30.36
C ILE A 644 -27.78 12.54 -28.91
N PRO A 645 -28.57 11.55 -28.43
CA PRO A 645 -29.01 11.52 -27.04
C PRO A 645 -27.86 11.49 -26.02
N LEU A 646 -26.84 10.68 -26.28
CA LEU A 646 -25.67 10.55 -25.38
C LEU A 646 -24.79 11.81 -25.45
N LEU A 647 -24.57 12.35 -26.64
CA LEU A 647 -23.83 13.59 -26.82
C LEU A 647 -24.54 14.77 -26.13
N ASN A 648 -25.85 14.89 -26.29
CA ASN A 648 -26.65 15.91 -25.62
C ASN A 648 -26.58 15.73 -24.11
N LYS A 649 -26.68 14.49 -23.62
CA LYS A 649 -26.56 14.18 -22.20
C LYS A 649 -25.23 14.68 -21.63
N LEU A 650 -24.12 14.40 -22.31
CA LEU A 650 -22.79 14.85 -21.92
C LEU A 650 -22.67 16.37 -21.92
N LYS A 651 -23.23 17.02 -22.95
CA LYS A 651 -23.20 18.48 -23.06
C LYS A 651 -23.99 19.15 -21.94
N ILE A 652 -25.16 18.65 -21.56
CA ILE A 652 -26.06 19.34 -20.60
C ILE A 652 -25.79 18.99 -19.13
N SER A 653 -25.14 17.86 -18.85
CA SER A 653 -24.96 17.35 -17.49
C SER A 653 -23.77 17.97 -16.75
N HIS A 654 -23.79 17.84 -15.43
CA HIS A 654 -22.62 18.02 -14.57
C HIS A 654 -21.71 16.79 -14.69
N ILE A 655 -20.40 16.99 -14.86
CA ILE A 655 -19.45 15.88 -14.99
C ILE A 655 -18.80 15.60 -13.65
N TRP A 656 -18.74 14.31 -13.31
CA TRP A 656 -18.16 13.82 -12.06
C TRP A 656 -17.03 12.83 -12.36
N PHE A 657 -15.80 13.33 -12.32
CA PHE A 657 -14.59 12.57 -12.61
C PHE A 657 -14.14 11.75 -11.39
N LEU A 658 -13.91 10.44 -11.61
CA LEU A 658 -13.47 9.48 -10.61
C LEU A 658 -12.27 8.71 -11.13
N GLY A 659 -11.16 8.71 -10.38
CA GLY A 659 -9.94 8.00 -10.80
C GLY A 659 -9.35 8.53 -12.13
N TYR A 660 -9.60 9.80 -12.44
CA TYR A 660 -9.22 10.48 -13.67
C TYR A 660 -8.19 11.57 -13.36
N SER A 661 -7.17 11.74 -14.20
CA SER A 661 -6.05 12.65 -13.95
C SER A 661 -5.64 13.41 -15.21
N LEU A 662 -5.82 14.73 -15.18
CA LEU A 662 -5.48 15.57 -16.32
C LEU A 662 -3.99 15.66 -16.59
N ARG A 663 -3.10 15.10 -15.77
CA ARG A 663 -1.68 14.97 -16.12
C ARG A 663 -1.48 14.24 -17.45
N TYR A 664 -2.34 13.27 -17.75
CA TYR A 664 -2.29 12.53 -19.00
C TYR A 664 -2.89 13.36 -20.15
N TRP A 665 -2.12 13.54 -21.22
CA TRP A 665 -2.53 14.43 -22.32
C TRP A 665 -3.76 13.92 -23.08
N HIS A 666 -3.88 12.61 -23.27
CA HIS A 666 -5.00 11.98 -23.97
C HIS A 666 -6.34 12.20 -23.23
N GLN A 667 -6.30 12.26 -21.90
CA GLN A 667 -7.47 12.60 -21.09
C GLN A 667 -7.91 14.05 -21.27
N ARG A 668 -6.97 14.98 -21.45
CA ARG A 668 -7.26 16.39 -21.76
C ARG A 668 -7.81 16.56 -23.16
N VAL A 669 -7.29 15.79 -24.13
CA VAL A 669 -7.80 15.77 -25.51
C VAL A 669 -9.29 15.44 -25.53
N ILE A 670 -9.72 14.42 -24.79
CA ILE A 670 -11.13 14.06 -24.68
C ILE A 670 -11.96 15.20 -24.09
N LEU A 671 -11.48 15.88 -23.03
CA LEU A 671 -12.17 17.04 -22.47
C LEU A 671 -12.33 18.17 -23.48
N HIS A 672 -11.23 18.57 -24.13
CA HIS A 672 -11.25 19.62 -25.14
C HIS A 672 -12.22 19.31 -26.30
N ARG A 673 -12.43 18.02 -26.58
CA ARG A 673 -13.29 17.59 -27.67
C ARG A 673 -14.77 17.61 -27.31
N PHE A 674 -15.14 17.20 -26.09
CA PHE A 674 -16.52 17.30 -25.61
C PHE A 674 -16.89 18.74 -25.24
N TRP A 675 -15.92 19.51 -24.74
CA TRP A 675 -16.13 20.85 -24.19
C TRP A 675 -14.96 21.80 -24.56
N PRO A 676 -15.03 22.45 -25.73
CA PRO A 676 -14.04 23.45 -26.14
C PRO A 676 -14.02 24.64 -25.16
N GLN A 677 -12.83 25.20 -24.89
CA GLN A 677 -12.61 26.30 -23.93
C GLN A 677 -13.37 27.62 -24.25
N THR A 678 -14.07 27.69 -25.38
CA THR A 678 -14.77 28.88 -25.87
C THR A 678 -16.22 28.99 -25.39
N GLU A 679 -16.78 27.96 -24.74
CA GLU A 679 -18.13 28.04 -24.17
C GLU A 679 -18.07 28.47 -22.69
N GLU A 680 -18.83 29.52 -22.32
CA GLU A 680 -19.08 29.85 -20.92
C GLU A 680 -19.88 28.72 -20.25
N ILE A 681 -19.19 27.68 -19.79
CA ILE A 681 -19.83 26.55 -19.11
C ILE A 681 -20.28 27.05 -17.73
N ARG A 682 -21.55 27.45 -17.60
CA ARG A 682 -22.20 27.77 -16.31
C ARG A 682 -22.41 26.55 -15.39
N ARG A 683 -21.68 25.46 -15.59
CA ARG A 683 -21.88 24.17 -14.88
C ARG A 683 -20.77 23.93 -13.89
N THR A 684 -21.13 23.37 -12.74
CA THR A 684 -20.17 22.88 -11.74
C THR A 684 -19.77 21.45 -12.08
N TRP A 685 -18.50 21.20 -12.38
CA TRP A 685 -17.94 19.85 -12.52
C TRP A 685 -17.11 19.50 -11.30
N TRP A 686 -16.97 18.21 -11.02
CA TRP A 686 -16.21 17.74 -9.86
C TRP A 686 -15.18 16.69 -10.26
N ALA A 687 -14.01 16.73 -9.64
CA ALA A 687 -13.00 15.69 -9.76
C ALA A 687 -12.62 15.14 -8.38
N ILE A 688 -12.72 13.83 -8.20
CA ILE A 688 -12.31 13.15 -6.98
C ILE A 688 -10.94 12.53 -7.22
N HIS A 689 -9.90 13.21 -6.76
CA HIS A 689 -8.52 12.78 -6.93
C HIS A 689 -7.79 12.84 -5.58
N PRO A 690 -7.63 11.69 -4.90
CA PRO A 690 -6.84 11.62 -3.66
C PRO A 690 -5.37 11.93 -3.99
N LYS A 691 -4.75 12.84 -3.23
CA LYS A 691 -3.32 13.23 -3.37
C LYS A 691 -2.91 13.68 -4.80
N PRO A 692 -3.57 14.69 -5.40
CA PRO A 692 -3.24 15.15 -6.73
C PRO A 692 -1.87 15.86 -6.74
N GLY A 693 -1.11 15.67 -7.82
CA GLY A 693 0.15 16.39 -8.04
C GLY A 693 -0.08 17.89 -8.28
N THR A 694 0.99 18.69 -8.25
CA THR A 694 0.90 20.14 -8.50
C THR A 694 0.32 20.44 -9.88
N LEU A 695 0.75 19.72 -10.92
CA LEU A 695 0.25 19.90 -12.28
C LEU A 695 -1.25 19.57 -12.39
N ASP A 696 -1.71 18.45 -11.81
CA ASP A 696 -3.14 18.10 -11.80
C ASP A 696 -3.99 19.19 -11.14
N LYS A 697 -3.54 19.75 -10.01
CA LYS A 697 -4.27 20.84 -9.31
C LYS A 697 -4.45 22.06 -10.20
N GLU A 698 -3.37 22.49 -10.87
CA GLU A 698 -3.42 23.65 -11.77
C GLU A 698 -4.27 23.36 -13.02
N LEU A 699 -4.19 22.15 -13.58
CA LEU A 699 -5.00 21.77 -14.74
C LEU A 699 -6.49 21.71 -14.40
N TRP A 700 -6.88 21.12 -13.27
CA TRP A 700 -8.29 21.11 -12.83
C TRP A 700 -8.81 22.52 -12.59
N ARG A 701 -8.00 23.38 -11.94
CA ARG A 701 -8.33 24.79 -11.72
C ARG A 701 -8.51 25.56 -13.03
N ALA A 702 -7.61 25.36 -14.00
CA ALA A 702 -7.67 26.00 -15.31
C ALA A 702 -8.89 25.56 -16.14
N ASN A 703 -9.44 24.37 -15.87
CA ASN A 703 -10.66 23.87 -16.51
C ASN A 703 -11.92 24.11 -15.65
N HIS A 704 -11.83 24.96 -14.61
CA HIS A 704 -12.97 25.30 -13.73
C HIS A 704 -13.67 24.07 -13.10
N VAL A 705 -12.90 23.04 -12.76
CA VAL A 705 -13.40 21.82 -12.12
C VAL A 705 -13.11 21.86 -10.62
N ASP A 706 -14.15 21.64 -9.81
CA ASP A 706 -14.03 21.58 -8.36
C ASP A 706 -13.32 20.29 -7.94
N LEU A 707 -12.06 20.43 -7.55
CA LEU A 707 -11.22 19.33 -7.10
C LEU A 707 -11.49 18.98 -5.64
N ILE A 708 -11.92 17.74 -5.40
CA ILE A 708 -12.06 17.11 -4.08
C ILE A 708 -10.88 16.15 -3.91
N SER A 709 -10.04 16.44 -2.92
CA SER A 709 -8.79 15.71 -2.65
C SER A 709 -8.64 15.28 -1.20
N GLU A 710 -9.66 15.58 -0.40
CA GLU A 710 -9.63 15.51 1.06
C GLU A 710 -9.83 14.08 1.61
N MET A 711 -10.38 13.17 0.80
CA MET A 711 -10.63 11.76 1.16
C MET A 711 -10.30 10.78 0.03
N SER A 712 -10.12 9.49 0.37
CA SER A 712 -9.98 8.42 -0.63
C SER A 712 -11.29 8.21 -1.39
N LEU A 713 -11.22 7.62 -2.58
CA LEU A 713 -12.41 7.35 -3.39
C LEU A 713 -13.38 6.38 -2.69
N GLU A 714 -12.88 5.38 -1.96
CA GLU A 714 -13.69 4.48 -1.11
C GLU A 714 -14.45 5.25 -0.03
N ASN A 715 -13.76 6.11 0.74
CA ASN A 715 -14.39 6.89 1.80
C ASN A 715 -15.38 7.91 1.24
N TYR A 716 -15.06 8.47 0.07
CA TYR A 716 -15.94 9.35 -0.67
C TYR A 716 -17.25 8.66 -1.04
N LEU A 717 -17.20 7.47 -1.63
CA LEU A 717 -18.40 6.73 -2.01
C LEU A 717 -19.20 6.27 -0.79
N ASN A 718 -18.52 5.83 0.28
CA ASN A 718 -19.18 5.49 1.54
C ASN A 718 -19.95 6.67 2.13
N GLU A 719 -19.39 7.88 2.09
CA GLU A 719 -20.06 9.08 2.58
C GLU A 719 -21.19 9.54 1.66
N LEU A 720 -21.01 9.44 0.33
CA LEU A 720 -22.07 9.70 -0.64
C LEU A 720 -23.26 8.75 -0.42
N ASN A 721 -23.00 7.46 -0.23
CA ASN A 721 -24.03 6.44 -0.05
C ASN A 721 -24.88 6.67 1.21
N LYS A 722 -24.30 7.22 2.29
CA LYS A 722 -25.05 7.61 3.49
C LYS A 722 -26.03 8.77 3.26
N ARG A 723 -25.78 9.59 2.23
CA ARG A 723 -26.53 10.83 1.95
C ARG A 723 -27.58 10.66 0.85
N LEU A 724 -27.44 9.62 0.03
CA LEU A 724 -28.40 9.21 -1.00
C LEU A 724 -29.64 8.58 -0.34
#